data_AF-A0A7J6VLR3-F1
#
_entry.id   AF-A0A7J6VLR3-F1
#
_cell.length_a   1.000
_cell.length_b   1.000
_cell.length_c   1.000
_cell.angle_alpha   90.00
_cell.angle_beta   90.00
_cell.angle_gamma   90.00
#
_symmetry.space_group_name_H-M   'P 1'
#
loop_
_entity.id
_entity.type
_entity.pdbx_description
1 polymer ?
#
loop_
_entity_poly.entity_id
_entity_poly.type
_entity_poly.pdbx_seq_one_letter_code
_entity_poly.pdbx_strand_id
1 'polypeptide(L)'
;MGTSNTSSISQVMEMIMVIMLLGLVTMNSVNCRPPNAITLSEYPAMSCRKHVASLTDYGGVGDGKTSNTKAFKAAIDDLSKHASDGGAQLIIPPGKWLTGSFNLTSCFTLYLQKDAVILASQDENEFPLIPVLPSYGRGRDAPGDGFRYSSFIFGTNLTDVIVTGANGTIDGQGETWWTKFKNNGTLKYTRPMLIEIMYSTRIQISNLTLLNSPQWNVHPIYSSDILIHGLTIIAPTEPISPNTDGINPDSCSNVRIEDCYIVSGDDCISIKSGWDQYGIKFGVPSQHITIRRVTCISPDSALIALGSEMSGGIQDIRIEDTVAINTESGIRIKTAPGRGGYIKDIYVRNLTMETMKYVFWMIGSYGQHPDEGYDPKALTEIKNVNLNGITARDVNMSVFPAVPFLPIGRTAGSLLGAMLMVIFRVITPDQAFEAIDLPILGLLFGTMVVSIYLEQADMFKYLGKMLLWKSRGAKDLLCRVCLVSAISSALFTNDTTCVVLTEFVLKIARQHNVPPQPFLLALASSANIGSSTTPIGNPQNLVIAVQSKIPFGKFLFGILPAMLVGVTVNAIILLCMFWRLLSFEKDLEDATVDVVAEDDVTSHRFSPATLSHLTSSTSQDLSSALDDVNPSEIMNGESGRDGSLKSQSSLGENALERISSGGDEIPRNSLASKEAISGSAISQREKNISARRTVRSETSGGTHTTNASRKGASIHSVEEKDDSVKRWKRLLWKTSVYLVTVGMLIALLMGLNMSWTAITAALALVVLDFKDARPSLEKVSYSLLLFFCGMFITVDGFNKTGIPSKIWEFMEPHSHIDHASGIAVLSLVVLVLSNVASNVPTVLLLGARIAASSATVSLTEEKKAWLILAWVSTVAGNLSLLGSAANLIVCEQARRAQFGYTLTFWNHLKFGVPSTIIVIAIGLPLIRG
;
A
#
# COMPACT_ATOMS: atom_id res chain seq x y z
N MET A 1 59.88 40.37 16.69
CA MET A 1 59.06 39.26 16.15
C MET A 1 57.93 38.99 17.15
N GLY A 2 56.66 38.96 16.79
CA GLY A 2 56.06 39.24 15.47
C GLY A 2 54.81 38.40 15.20
N THR A 3 53.65 38.84 15.69
CA THR A 3 52.29 38.61 15.12
C THR A 3 51.98 37.24 14.48
N SER A 4 51.25 36.36 15.18
CA SER A 4 50.62 35.16 14.56
C SER A 4 49.23 34.77 15.10
N ASN A 5 48.90 35.05 16.37
CA ASN A 5 47.74 34.41 17.04
C ASN A 5 46.42 35.22 17.02
N THR A 6 46.34 36.35 16.32
CA THR A 6 45.14 37.21 16.30
C THR A 6 44.23 37.00 15.08
N SER A 7 44.69 36.31 14.02
CA SER A 7 43.93 36.20 12.76
C SER A 7 42.78 35.18 12.80
N SER A 8 42.96 34.01 13.43
CA SER A 8 41.93 32.95 13.41
C SER A 8 40.66 33.34 14.17
N ILE A 9 40.79 34.07 15.28
CA ILE A 9 39.63 34.60 16.03
C ILE A 9 38.88 35.65 15.20
N SER A 10 39.61 36.49 14.44
CA SER A 10 39.00 37.46 13.51
C SER A 10 38.19 36.75 12.43
N GLN A 11 38.74 35.71 11.79
CA GLN A 11 38.05 34.97 10.73
C GLN A 11 36.80 34.23 11.24
N VAL A 12 36.82 33.70 12.47
CA VAL A 12 35.63 33.10 13.10
C VAL A 12 34.57 34.17 13.41
N MET A 13 34.96 35.34 13.90
CA MET A 13 34.04 36.48 14.12
C MET A 13 33.42 36.98 12.80
N GLU A 14 34.22 37.11 11.74
CA GLU A 14 33.74 37.49 10.40
C GLU A 14 32.76 36.47 9.84
N MET A 15 33.06 35.17 9.94
CA MET A 15 32.16 34.12 9.46
C MET A 15 30.83 34.10 10.26
N ILE A 16 30.86 34.35 11.57
CA ILE A 16 29.65 34.50 12.40
C ILE A 16 28.85 35.75 11.99
N MET A 17 29.50 36.88 11.72
CA MET A 17 28.81 38.08 11.22
C MET A 17 28.18 37.85 9.83
N VAL A 18 28.88 37.19 8.92
CA VAL A 18 28.34 36.84 7.58
C VAL A 18 27.12 35.93 7.70
N ILE A 19 27.14 34.95 8.62
CA ILE A 19 25.98 34.09 8.90
C ILE A 19 24.81 34.88 9.50
N MET A 20 25.05 35.83 10.41
CA MET A 20 23.99 36.70 10.94
C MET A 20 23.43 37.66 9.89
N LEU A 21 24.26 38.22 9.00
CA LEU A 21 23.83 39.09 7.90
C LEU A 21 22.99 38.33 6.87
N LEU A 22 23.38 37.10 6.50
CA LEU A 22 22.56 36.22 5.66
C LEU A 22 21.24 35.82 6.35
N GLY A 23 21.25 35.65 7.68
CA GLY A 23 20.04 35.43 8.48
C GLY A 23 19.09 36.63 8.55
N LEU A 24 19.59 37.86 8.39
CA LEU A 24 18.78 39.08 8.36
C LEU A 24 18.15 39.38 6.99
N VAL A 25 18.77 38.90 5.90
CA VAL A 25 18.26 39.11 4.52
C VAL A 25 17.06 38.21 4.19
N THR A 26 16.76 37.18 4.99
CA THR A 26 15.57 36.31 4.80
C THR A 26 14.31 36.79 5.52
N MET A 27 14.34 37.97 6.15
CA MET A 27 13.18 38.61 6.77
C MET A 27 12.20 39.17 5.73
N ASN A 28 11.43 38.29 5.09
CA ASN A 28 10.30 38.68 4.24
C ASN A 28 9.30 39.52 5.06
N SER A 29 9.10 40.78 4.67
CA SER A 29 8.13 41.68 5.28
C SER A 29 6.71 41.12 5.15
N VAL A 30 6.06 40.82 6.28
CA VAL A 30 4.63 40.44 6.30
C VAL A 30 3.79 41.68 5.99
N ASN A 31 3.60 41.95 4.70
CA ASN A 31 2.68 42.97 4.22
C ASN A 31 1.24 42.51 4.52
N CYS A 32 0.71 42.94 5.66
CA CYS A 32 -0.70 42.81 5.99
C CYS A 32 -1.55 43.57 4.96
N ARG A 33 -1.97 42.88 3.90
CA ARG A 33 -3.05 43.37 3.04
C ARG A 33 -4.30 43.55 3.91
N PRO A 34 -5.05 44.66 3.77
CA PRO A 34 -6.37 44.75 4.36
C PRO A 34 -7.25 43.62 3.80
N PRO A 35 -8.29 43.18 4.54
CA PRO A 35 -9.22 42.19 4.00
C PRO A 35 -9.93 42.80 2.78
N ASN A 36 -9.54 42.34 1.59
CA ASN A 36 -10.34 42.60 0.39
C ASN A 36 -11.75 42.09 0.67
N ALA A 37 -12.74 42.97 0.54
CA ALA A 37 -14.13 42.64 0.82
C ALA A 37 -14.51 41.38 0.06
N ILE A 38 -15.11 40.41 0.76
CA ILE A 38 -15.65 39.21 0.13
C ILE A 38 -16.79 39.67 -0.77
N THR A 39 -16.51 39.81 -2.07
CA THR A 39 -17.54 39.87 -3.08
C THR A 39 -18.21 38.51 -3.07
N LEU A 40 -19.27 38.36 -2.27
CA LEU A 40 -20.26 37.32 -2.51
C LEU A 40 -20.75 37.55 -3.94
N SER A 41 -20.28 36.69 -4.85
CA SER A 41 -21.04 36.41 -6.05
C SER A 41 -22.29 35.70 -5.57
N GLU A 42 -23.33 36.47 -5.25
CA GLU A 42 -24.64 35.95 -4.86
C GLU A 42 -25.11 35.01 -5.96
N TYR A 43 -25.02 33.70 -5.70
CA TYR A 43 -25.73 32.74 -6.54
C TYR A 43 -27.22 33.08 -6.42
N PRO A 44 -27.95 33.22 -7.54
CA PRO A 44 -29.35 33.58 -7.51
C PRO A 44 -30.09 32.56 -6.63
N ALA A 45 -30.71 33.05 -5.57
CA ALA A 45 -31.32 32.20 -4.56
C ALA A 45 -32.41 31.30 -5.16
N MET A 46 -32.63 30.17 -4.49
CA MET A 46 -33.65 29.14 -4.75
C MET A 46 -34.80 29.62 -5.65
N SER A 47 -35.01 28.94 -6.77
CA SER A 47 -36.23 29.08 -7.58
C SER A 47 -37.45 28.97 -6.67
N CYS A 48 -38.13 30.10 -6.42
CA CYS A 48 -39.27 30.17 -5.52
C CYS A 48 -40.41 29.39 -6.15
N ARG A 49 -40.58 28.14 -5.72
CA ARG A 49 -41.61 27.24 -6.21
C ARG A 49 -42.97 27.91 -6.02
N LYS A 50 -43.76 27.97 -7.10
CA LYS A 50 -45.07 28.64 -7.10
C LYS A 50 -46.04 27.98 -6.13
N HIS A 51 -45.91 26.66 -5.95
CA HIS A 51 -46.75 25.85 -5.08
C HIS A 51 -45.94 25.37 -3.87
N VAL A 52 -46.52 25.45 -2.68
CA VAL A 52 -45.86 25.11 -1.42
C VAL A 52 -46.86 24.41 -0.49
N ALA A 53 -46.45 23.30 0.11
CA ALA A 53 -47.23 22.59 1.12
C ALA A 53 -46.33 22.00 2.22
N SER A 54 -46.90 21.72 3.38
CA SER A 54 -46.21 21.07 4.51
C SER A 54 -46.54 19.57 4.56
N LEU A 55 -45.59 18.74 5.03
CA LEU A 55 -45.83 17.31 5.22
C LEU A 55 -46.99 17.01 6.20
N THR A 56 -47.29 17.94 7.11
CA THR A 56 -48.47 17.89 8.01
C THR A 56 -49.79 17.86 7.25
N ASP A 57 -49.84 18.50 6.09
CA ASP A 57 -51.08 18.73 5.33
C ASP A 57 -51.52 17.42 4.64
N TYR A 58 -50.57 16.51 4.44
CA TYR A 58 -50.76 15.14 3.97
C TYR A 58 -50.81 14.10 5.11
N GLY A 59 -51.02 14.56 6.35
CA GLY A 59 -51.21 13.71 7.53
C GLY A 59 -49.92 13.20 8.18
N GLY A 60 -48.77 13.84 7.93
CA GLY A 60 -47.51 13.48 8.59
C GLY A 60 -47.50 13.76 10.10
N VAL A 61 -46.75 12.95 10.84
CA VAL A 61 -46.58 13.02 12.30
C VAL A 61 -45.08 13.02 12.66
N GLY A 62 -44.62 14.10 13.29
CA GLY A 62 -43.22 14.37 13.63
C GLY A 62 -42.74 13.80 14.97
N ASP A 63 -43.23 12.61 15.38
CA ASP A 63 -42.98 12.00 16.70
C ASP A 63 -41.74 11.09 16.77
N GLY A 64 -41.11 10.81 15.63
CA GLY A 64 -39.97 9.89 15.47
C GLY A 64 -40.32 8.40 15.56
N LYS A 65 -41.61 8.03 15.48
CA LYS A 65 -42.11 6.65 15.64
C LYS A 65 -43.15 6.25 14.61
N THR A 66 -44.00 7.19 14.21
CA THR A 66 -45.03 7.01 13.20
C THR A 66 -44.38 6.98 11.81
N SER A 67 -44.65 5.94 11.02
CA SER A 67 -44.16 5.87 9.63
C SER A 67 -44.91 6.87 8.73
N ASN A 68 -44.16 7.85 8.23
CA ASN A 68 -44.62 8.93 7.37
C ASN A 68 -44.58 8.57 5.88
N THR A 69 -44.17 7.35 5.51
CA THR A 69 -43.95 6.92 4.10
C THR A 69 -45.17 7.16 3.21
N LYS A 70 -46.39 7.02 3.77
CA LYS A 70 -47.65 7.34 3.08
C LYS A 70 -47.87 8.85 2.90
N ALA A 71 -47.52 9.67 3.90
CA ALA A 71 -47.64 11.13 3.83
C ALA A 71 -46.61 11.73 2.87
N PHE A 72 -45.35 11.28 2.91
CA PHE A 72 -44.32 11.65 1.93
C PHE A 72 -44.75 11.29 0.50
N LYS A 73 -45.24 10.06 0.29
CA LYS A 73 -45.75 9.65 -1.01
C LYS A 73 -46.93 10.52 -1.47
N ALA A 74 -47.95 10.72 -0.62
CA ALA A 74 -49.11 11.53 -0.98
C ALA A 74 -48.73 12.98 -1.31
N ALA A 75 -47.81 13.58 -0.54
CA ALA A 75 -47.28 14.90 -0.80
C ALA A 75 -46.57 15.01 -2.16
N ILE A 76 -45.71 14.04 -2.49
CA ILE A 76 -44.94 14.04 -3.74
C ILE A 76 -45.82 13.71 -4.95
N ASP A 77 -46.70 12.70 -4.85
CA ASP A 77 -47.67 12.34 -5.89
C ASP A 77 -48.60 13.54 -6.21
N ASP A 78 -48.91 14.38 -5.23
CA ASP A 78 -49.71 15.59 -5.40
C ASP A 78 -48.91 16.76 -5.98
N LEU A 79 -47.82 17.16 -5.32
CA LEU A 79 -46.99 18.31 -5.70
C LEU A 79 -46.31 18.13 -7.07
N SER A 80 -46.02 16.90 -7.50
CA SER A 80 -45.42 16.61 -8.83
C SER A 80 -46.27 17.11 -10.01
N LYS A 81 -47.59 17.21 -9.84
CA LYS A 81 -48.54 17.72 -10.86
C LYS A 81 -48.24 19.17 -11.27
N HIS A 82 -47.55 19.91 -10.40
CA HIS A 82 -47.26 21.33 -10.54
C HIS A 82 -45.91 21.62 -11.21
N ALA A 83 -45.17 20.58 -11.64
CA ALA A 83 -43.83 20.73 -12.24
C ALA A 83 -43.79 21.63 -13.49
N SER A 84 -44.90 21.73 -14.23
CA SER A 84 -45.05 22.62 -15.40
C SER A 84 -45.54 24.04 -15.07
N ASP A 85 -46.00 24.29 -13.84
CA ASP A 85 -46.56 25.57 -13.39
C ASP A 85 -45.70 26.18 -12.26
N GLY A 86 -44.41 26.41 -12.57
CA GLY A 86 -43.45 27.00 -11.62
C GLY A 86 -42.91 26.05 -10.54
N GLY A 87 -43.29 24.77 -10.57
CA GLY A 87 -42.79 23.76 -9.66
C GLY A 87 -43.34 23.86 -8.23
N ALA A 88 -42.93 22.92 -7.39
CA ALA A 88 -43.50 22.72 -6.06
C ALA A 88 -42.45 22.50 -4.96
N GLN A 89 -42.75 22.99 -3.75
CA GLN A 89 -41.93 22.80 -2.55
C GLN A 89 -42.68 22.03 -1.46
N LEU A 90 -42.08 20.94 -0.98
CA LEU A 90 -42.50 20.22 0.21
C LEU A 90 -41.69 20.71 1.41
N ILE A 91 -42.37 21.29 2.40
CA ILE A 91 -41.78 21.72 3.67
C ILE A 91 -41.87 20.58 4.69
N ILE A 92 -40.74 20.29 5.33
CA ILE A 92 -40.63 19.39 6.49
C ILE A 92 -40.46 20.28 7.74
N PRO A 93 -41.49 20.43 8.59
CA PRO A 93 -41.42 21.29 9.77
C PRO A 93 -40.64 20.65 10.94
N PRO A 94 -40.35 21.40 12.03
CA PRO A 94 -39.67 20.88 13.22
C PRO A 94 -40.32 19.61 13.76
N GLY A 95 -39.50 18.63 14.13
CA GLY A 95 -39.97 17.30 14.54
C GLY A 95 -39.11 16.16 13.98
N LYS A 96 -39.46 14.92 14.31
CA LYS A 96 -38.78 13.70 13.85
C LYS A 96 -39.68 12.89 12.92
N TRP A 97 -39.29 12.73 11.67
CA TRP A 97 -40.13 12.19 10.60
C TRP A 97 -39.57 10.85 10.14
N LEU A 98 -39.99 9.76 10.79
CA LEU A 98 -39.62 8.40 10.40
C LEU A 98 -40.29 8.05 9.07
N THR A 99 -39.54 7.60 8.07
CA THR A 99 -40.07 7.22 6.75
C THR A 99 -39.19 6.17 6.07
N GLY A 100 -39.81 5.41 5.16
CA GLY A 100 -39.15 4.60 4.14
C GLY A 100 -38.55 5.42 3.01
N SER A 101 -37.97 4.72 2.03
CA SER A 101 -37.43 5.30 0.79
C SER A 101 -38.52 6.05 0.01
N PHE A 102 -38.17 7.23 -0.54
CA PHE A 102 -39.07 8.01 -1.40
C PHE A 102 -38.33 8.65 -2.58
N ASN A 103 -39.06 8.85 -3.68
CA ASN A 103 -38.53 9.37 -4.93
C ASN A 103 -38.87 10.86 -5.08
N LEU A 104 -37.90 11.69 -5.44
CA LEU A 104 -38.14 13.08 -5.86
C LEU A 104 -38.64 13.15 -7.30
N THR A 105 -39.16 14.33 -7.68
CA THR A 105 -39.65 14.62 -9.04
C THR A 105 -39.00 15.90 -9.59
N SER A 106 -39.21 16.20 -10.88
CA SER A 106 -38.66 17.40 -11.54
C SER A 106 -39.35 18.69 -11.08
N CYS A 107 -38.64 19.82 -11.17
CA CYS A 107 -39.10 21.14 -10.71
C CYS A 107 -39.53 21.15 -9.22
N PHE A 108 -38.85 20.36 -8.39
CA PHE A 108 -39.23 20.09 -7.00
C PHE A 108 -38.22 20.70 -6.02
N THR A 109 -38.69 21.10 -4.84
CA THR A 109 -37.84 21.46 -3.69
C THR A 109 -38.27 20.67 -2.45
N LEU A 110 -37.38 19.84 -1.92
CA LEU A 110 -37.51 19.32 -0.56
C LEU A 110 -36.85 20.34 0.39
N TYR A 111 -37.63 20.94 1.29
CA TYR A 111 -37.16 21.98 2.21
C TYR A 111 -37.31 21.54 3.67
N LEU A 112 -36.19 21.30 4.37
CA LEU A 112 -36.21 20.99 5.80
C LEU A 112 -36.07 22.27 6.62
N GLN A 113 -37.03 22.53 7.51
CA GLN A 113 -36.92 23.62 8.48
C GLN A 113 -35.84 23.32 9.53
N LYS A 114 -35.41 24.35 10.26
CA LYS A 114 -34.53 24.19 11.42
C LYS A 114 -35.19 23.25 12.43
N ASP A 115 -34.41 22.40 13.09
CA ASP A 115 -34.89 21.41 14.07
C ASP A 115 -35.85 20.35 13.50
N ALA A 116 -35.98 20.25 12.17
CA ALA A 116 -36.59 19.11 11.47
C ALA A 116 -35.55 18.00 11.26
N VAL A 117 -35.93 16.74 11.53
CA VAL A 117 -35.07 15.56 11.36
C VAL A 117 -35.85 14.49 10.61
N ILE A 118 -35.44 14.14 9.39
CA ILE A 118 -35.95 12.96 8.69
C ILE A 118 -35.15 11.74 9.18
N LEU A 119 -35.83 10.65 9.55
CA LEU A 119 -35.22 9.41 10.02
C LEU A 119 -35.49 8.28 9.01
N ALA A 120 -34.45 7.59 8.55
CA ALA A 120 -34.59 6.43 7.67
C ALA A 120 -35.13 5.21 8.42
N SER A 121 -36.15 4.55 7.87
CA SER A 121 -36.72 3.33 8.43
C SER A 121 -35.68 2.22 8.61
N GLN A 122 -35.94 1.33 9.56
CA GLN A 122 -35.11 0.15 9.83
C GLN A 122 -35.76 -1.13 9.27
N ASP A 123 -36.95 -1.03 8.66
CA ASP A 123 -37.55 -2.12 7.89
C ASP A 123 -36.99 -2.10 6.46
N GLU A 124 -36.28 -3.16 6.06
CA GLU A 124 -35.72 -3.30 4.71
C GLU A 124 -36.83 -3.36 3.64
N ASN A 125 -38.06 -3.75 4.00
CA ASN A 125 -39.20 -3.76 3.08
C ASN A 125 -39.67 -2.34 2.67
N GLU A 126 -39.28 -1.31 3.42
CA GLU A 126 -39.53 0.09 3.07
C GLU A 126 -38.46 0.67 2.10
N PHE A 127 -37.55 -0.16 1.58
CA PHE A 127 -36.59 0.19 0.53
C PHE A 127 -36.82 -0.70 -0.71
N PRO A 128 -37.58 -0.23 -1.72
CA PRO A 128 -37.82 -0.98 -2.94
C PRO A 128 -36.54 -1.48 -3.64
N LEU A 129 -36.58 -2.69 -4.20
CA LEU A 129 -35.47 -3.21 -4.99
C LEU A 129 -35.44 -2.57 -6.39
N ILE A 130 -34.28 -2.06 -6.78
CA ILE A 130 -34.02 -1.47 -8.10
C ILE A 130 -32.81 -2.15 -8.76
N PRO A 131 -32.66 -2.08 -10.10
CA PRO A 131 -31.51 -2.67 -10.78
C PRO A 131 -30.16 -2.14 -10.29
N VAL A 132 -29.13 -2.97 -10.38
CA VAL A 132 -27.74 -2.57 -10.18
C VAL A 132 -27.30 -1.52 -11.22
N LEU A 133 -26.28 -0.74 -10.87
CA LEU A 133 -25.76 0.32 -11.74
C LEU A 133 -25.17 -0.28 -13.03
N PRO A 134 -25.56 0.19 -14.23
CA PRO A 134 -25.10 -0.40 -15.49
C PRO A 134 -23.59 -0.26 -15.72
N SER A 135 -22.94 0.76 -15.13
CA SER A 135 -21.49 0.92 -15.14
C SER A 135 -20.75 0.04 -14.10
N TYR A 136 -21.47 -0.73 -13.25
CA TYR A 136 -20.89 -1.61 -12.22
C TYR A 136 -21.15 -3.11 -12.45
N GLY A 137 -22.18 -3.48 -13.22
CA GLY A 137 -22.55 -4.87 -13.52
C GLY A 137 -23.20 -5.65 -12.37
N ARG A 138 -22.94 -5.28 -11.11
CA ARG A 138 -23.46 -5.89 -9.88
C ARG A 138 -23.60 -4.87 -8.75
N GLY A 139 -24.17 -5.29 -7.63
CA GLY A 139 -24.16 -4.50 -6.40
C GLY A 139 -22.75 -4.43 -5.75
N ARG A 140 -22.47 -3.29 -5.10
CA ARG A 140 -21.15 -2.92 -4.58
C ARG A 140 -20.74 -3.65 -3.29
N ASP A 141 -21.71 -3.97 -2.43
CA ASP A 141 -21.50 -4.79 -1.21
C ASP A 141 -21.80 -6.27 -1.49
N ALA A 142 -22.95 -6.52 -2.14
CA ALA A 142 -23.51 -7.85 -2.38
C ALA A 142 -24.01 -7.94 -3.83
N PRO A 143 -23.90 -9.11 -4.50
CA PRO A 143 -24.23 -9.27 -5.91
C PRO A 143 -25.74 -9.07 -6.21
N GLY A 144 -26.60 -9.39 -5.23
CA GLY A 144 -28.01 -8.97 -5.22
C GLY A 144 -28.91 -9.51 -6.33
N ASP A 145 -28.53 -10.60 -7.00
CA ASP A 145 -29.26 -11.17 -8.14
C ASP A 145 -29.53 -10.18 -9.29
N GLY A 146 -28.70 -9.14 -9.43
CA GLY A 146 -28.90 -8.03 -10.39
C GLY A 146 -29.69 -6.83 -9.84
N PHE A 147 -30.04 -6.84 -8.54
CA PHE A 147 -30.75 -5.78 -7.84
C PHE A 147 -29.97 -5.24 -6.63
N ARG A 148 -30.40 -4.09 -6.13
CA ARG A 148 -29.94 -3.42 -4.90
C ARG A 148 -31.12 -2.74 -4.21
N TYR A 149 -30.96 -2.35 -2.95
CA TYR A 149 -31.92 -1.45 -2.32
C TYR A 149 -31.89 -0.06 -2.98
N SER A 150 -33.06 0.56 -3.14
CA SER A 150 -33.15 1.97 -3.53
C SER A 150 -32.64 2.86 -2.40
N SER A 151 -32.00 3.96 -2.79
CA SER A 151 -31.48 4.95 -1.85
C SER A 151 -32.59 5.65 -1.08
N PHE A 152 -32.29 6.15 0.11
CA PHE A 152 -33.29 6.66 1.04
C PHE A 152 -34.07 7.86 0.46
N ILE A 153 -33.34 8.86 -0.05
CA ILE A 153 -33.88 9.89 -0.94
C ILE A 153 -33.37 9.59 -2.35
N PHE A 154 -34.26 9.15 -3.24
CA PHE A 154 -33.92 8.72 -4.60
C PHE A 154 -34.45 9.68 -5.67
N GLY A 155 -33.85 9.68 -6.85
CA GLY A 155 -34.37 10.37 -8.03
C GLY A 155 -33.74 9.83 -9.31
N THR A 156 -34.48 9.81 -10.42
CA THR A 156 -33.95 9.36 -11.71
C THR A 156 -34.63 10.07 -12.88
N ASN A 157 -33.87 10.47 -13.91
CA ASN A 157 -34.35 11.21 -15.08
C ASN A 157 -35.04 12.55 -14.72
N LEU A 158 -34.53 13.25 -13.70
CA LEU A 158 -35.12 14.48 -13.17
C LEU A 158 -34.45 15.73 -13.73
N THR A 159 -35.14 16.86 -13.62
CA THR A 159 -34.55 18.17 -13.91
C THR A 159 -35.02 19.24 -12.95
N ASP A 160 -34.13 20.17 -12.57
CA ASP A 160 -34.41 21.22 -11.59
C ASP A 160 -34.90 20.64 -10.24
N VAL A 161 -33.99 20.00 -9.50
CA VAL A 161 -34.26 19.34 -8.22
C VAL A 161 -33.42 19.98 -7.12
N ILE A 162 -34.08 20.43 -6.05
CA ILE A 162 -33.45 21.10 -4.91
C ILE A 162 -33.74 20.30 -3.63
N VAL A 163 -32.70 19.96 -2.88
CA VAL A 163 -32.78 19.36 -1.54
C VAL A 163 -32.04 20.29 -0.59
N THR A 164 -32.77 21.05 0.23
CA THR A 164 -32.21 22.17 0.99
C THR A 164 -32.92 22.39 2.32
N GLY A 165 -32.47 23.36 3.11
CA GLY A 165 -33.14 23.70 4.36
C GLY A 165 -32.51 24.85 5.14
N ALA A 166 -32.99 25.03 6.36
CA ALA A 166 -32.42 25.91 7.38
C ALA A 166 -31.53 25.10 8.35
N ASN A 167 -30.58 24.33 7.79
CA ASN A 167 -29.82 23.29 8.48
C ASN A 167 -30.70 22.24 9.20
N GLY A 168 -31.73 21.75 8.50
CA GLY A 168 -32.45 20.54 8.90
C GLY A 168 -31.58 19.29 8.72
N THR A 169 -31.98 18.20 9.36
CA THR A 169 -31.19 16.95 9.45
C THR A 169 -31.83 15.80 8.68
N ILE A 170 -31.00 14.98 8.03
CA ILE A 170 -31.37 13.69 7.44
C ILE A 170 -30.49 12.62 8.09
N ASP A 171 -31.08 11.72 8.87
CA ASP A 171 -30.36 10.65 9.58
C ASP A 171 -30.68 9.28 8.95
N GLY A 172 -29.64 8.65 8.42
CA GLY A 172 -29.70 7.34 7.77
C GLY A 172 -29.84 6.14 8.72
N GLN A 173 -29.67 6.35 10.03
CA GLN A 173 -29.72 5.29 11.06
C GLN A 173 -28.93 4.02 10.66
N GLY A 174 -27.71 4.22 10.15
CA GLY A 174 -26.90 3.21 9.44
C GLY A 174 -26.32 2.06 10.29
N GLU A 175 -26.40 2.12 11.62
CA GLU A 175 -25.71 1.17 12.51
C GLU A 175 -26.08 -0.30 12.25
N THR A 176 -27.36 -0.59 12.02
CA THR A 176 -27.83 -1.96 11.73
C THR A 176 -27.31 -2.45 10.38
N TRP A 177 -27.23 -1.57 9.37
CA TRP A 177 -26.67 -1.86 8.05
C TRP A 177 -25.16 -2.07 8.09
N TRP A 178 -24.41 -1.26 8.84
CA TRP A 178 -22.97 -1.43 9.05
C TRP A 178 -22.66 -2.73 9.79
N THR A 179 -23.51 -3.12 10.76
CA THR A 179 -23.37 -4.37 11.50
C THR A 179 -23.59 -5.58 10.60
N LYS A 180 -24.63 -5.56 9.74
CA LYS A 180 -24.86 -6.59 8.71
C LYS A 180 -23.70 -6.66 7.71
N PHE A 181 -23.19 -5.51 7.24
CA PHE A 181 -22.03 -5.46 6.34
C PHE A 181 -20.77 -6.11 6.95
N LYS A 182 -20.46 -5.83 8.21
CA LYS A 182 -19.32 -6.44 8.93
C LYS A 182 -19.53 -7.94 9.16
N ASN A 183 -20.78 -8.38 9.35
CA ASN A 183 -21.18 -9.78 9.49
C ASN A 183 -21.37 -10.44 8.10
N ASN A 184 -20.25 -10.64 7.40
CA ASN A 184 -20.14 -11.22 6.05
C ASN A 184 -21.19 -12.30 5.76
N GLY A 185 -21.99 -12.10 4.71
CA GLY A 185 -23.02 -13.03 4.25
C GLY A 185 -24.44 -12.74 4.74
N THR A 186 -24.64 -11.79 5.65
CA THR A 186 -26.00 -11.41 6.09
C THR A 186 -26.72 -10.42 5.16
N LEU A 187 -25.99 -9.64 4.34
CA LEU A 187 -26.57 -8.77 3.31
C LEU A 187 -26.81 -9.55 2.00
N LYS A 188 -28.07 -9.68 1.58
CA LYS A 188 -28.40 -10.22 0.24
C LYS A 188 -28.18 -9.18 -0.86
N TYR A 189 -28.61 -7.95 -0.62
CA TYR A 189 -28.54 -6.82 -1.57
C TYR A 189 -27.56 -5.75 -1.07
N THR A 190 -27.09 -4.90 -1.98
CA THR A 190 -26.27 -3.74 -1.60
C THR A 190 -27.10 -2.72 -0.83
N ARG A 191 -26.48 -2.08 0.18
CA ARG A 191 -27.12 -1.13 1.09
C ARG A 191 -27.69 0.09 0.34
N PRO A 192 -28.69 0.78 0.90
CA PRO A 192 -29.15 2.07 0.36
C PRO A 192 -28.12 3.18 0.61
N MET A 193 -27.95 4.10 -0.36
CA MET A 193 -27.28 5.39 -0.12
C MET A 193 -28.26 6.36 0.57
N LEU A 194 -27.78 7.43 1.21
CA LEU A 194 -28.67 8.41 1.86
C LEU A 194 -29.40 9.29 0.84
N ILE A 195 -28.67 9.86 -0.12
CA ILE A 195 -29.22 10.65 -1.23
C ILE A 195 -28.58 10.17 -2.54
N GLU A 196 -29.39 9.77 -3.51
CA GLU A 196 -28.92 9.36 -4.84
C GLU A 196 -29.81 9.93 -5.95
N ILE A 197 -29.20 10.65 -6.89
CA ILE A 197 -29.89 11.25 -8.03
C ILE A 197 -29.22 10.77 -9.32
N MET A 198 -29.97 10.08 -10.16
CA MET A 198 -29.50 9.42 -11.39
C MET A 198 -29.94 10.18 -12.65
N TYR A 199 -29.13 10.18 -13.71
CA TYR A 199 -29.55 10.64 -15.06
C TYR A 199 -30.23 12.03 -15.11
N SER A 200 -29.79 12.98 -14.28
CA SER A 200 -30.51 14.23 -14.02
C SER A 200 -29.66 15.48 -14.29
N THR A 201 -30.31 16.64 -14.50
CA THR A 201 -29.62 17.93 -14.74
C THR A 201 -30.24 19.08 -13.93
N ARG A 202 -29.38 19.99 -13.45
CA ARG A 202 -29.70 21.09 -12.52
C ARG A 202 -30.14 20.53 -11.16
N ILE A 203 -29.15 20.04 -10.41
CA ILE A 203 -29.32 19.44 -9.09
C ILE A 203 -28.67 20.38 -8.05
N GLN A 204 -29.40 20.71 -6.98
CA GLN A 204 -28.86 21.41 -5.82
C GLN A 204 -29.09 20.62 -4.53
N ILE A 205 -28.02 20.40 -3.76
CA ILE A 205 -28.10 19.82 -2.41
C ILE A 205 -27.33 20.74 -1.45
N SER A 206 -28.02 21.42 -0.53
CA SER A 206 -27.38 22.51 0.23
C SER A 206 -27.95 22.78 1.62
N ASN A 207 -27.14 23.35 2.52
CA ASN A 207 -27.59 23.86 3.84
C ASN A 207 -28.32 22.81 4.71
N LEU A 208 -27.74 21.62 4.81
CA LEU A 208 -28.30 20.46 5.53
C LEU A 208 -27.23 19.74 6.35
N THR A 209 -27.68 19.08 7.42
CA THR A 209 -26.89 18.12 8.18
C THR A 209 -27.26 16.69 7.78
N LEU A 210 -26.27 15.88 7.38
CA LEU A 210 -26.43 14.47 7.00
C LEU A 210 -25.74 13.59 8.04
N LEU A 211 -26.47 12.64 8.62
CA LEU A 211 -25.98 11.75 9.68
C LEU A 211 -26.08 10.28 9.28
N ASN A 212 -25.12 9.47 9.73
CA ASN A 212 -25.22 8.01 9.84
C ASN A 212 -25.75 7.28 8.57
N SER A 213 -25.30 7.66 7.39
CA SER A 213 -25.73 6.98 6.15
C SER A 213 -25.43 5.48 6.17
N PRO A 214 -26.34 4.59 5.71
CA PRO A 214 -26.09 3.16 5.62
C PRO A 214 -24.91 2.80 4.70
N GLN A 215 -24.71 3.58 3.64
CA GLN A 215 -23.57 3.53 2.72
C GLN A 215 -23.13 4.97 2.36
N TRP A 216 -22.86 5.29 1.09
CA TRP A 216 -22.48 6.64 0.64
C TRP A 216 -23.55 7.68 0.96
N ASN A 217 -23.15 8.88 1.40
CA ASN A 217 -24.11 9.92 1.80
C ASN A 217 -24.74 10.62 0.59
N VAL A 218 -23.93 11.19 -0.32
CA VAL A 218 -24.43 11.97 -1.47
C VAL A 218 -23.87 11.41 -2.77
N HIS A 219 -24.69 10.66 -3.50
CA HIS A 219 -24.33 9.93 -4.73
C HIS A 219 -25.08 10.46 -5.97
N PRO A 220 -24.70 11.62 -6.54
CA PRO A 220 -25.12 11.97 -7.89
C PRO A 220 -24.40 11.07 -8.90
N ILE A 221 -25.16 10.47 -9.83
CA ILE A 221 -24.63 9.56 -10.83
C ILE A 221 -25.22 9.79 -12.22
N TYR A 222 -24.40 9.68 -13.27
CA TYR A 222 -24.78 9.91 -14.68
C TYR A 222 -25.44 11.29 -14.93
N SER A 223 -25.09 12.30 -14.12
CA SER A 223 -25.83 13.55 -13.99
C SER A 223 -24.97 14.79 -14.29
N SER A 224 -25.60 15.93 -14.57
CA SER A 224 -24.93 17.19 -14.90
C SER A 224 -25.43 18.40 -14.11
N ASP A 225 -24.61 19.46 -14.10
CA ASP A 225 -24.98 20.79 -13.58
C ASP A 225 -25.37 20.73 -12.10
N ILE A 226 -24.41 20.30 -11.27
CA ILE A 226 -24.62 19.88 -9.90
C ILE A 226 -23.96 20.88 -8.94
N LEU A 227 -24.74 21.41 -7.98
CA LEU A 227 -24.24 22.24 -6.89
C LEU A 227 -24.48 21.53 -5.55
N ILE A 228 -23.39 21.26 -4.83
CA ILE A 228 -23.42 20.75 -3.46
C ILE A 228 -22.72 21.79 -2.58
N HIS A 229 -23.44 22.40 -1.64
CA HIS A 229 -22.94 23.58 -0.92
C HIS A 229 -23.39 23.64 0.55
N GLY A 230 -22.46 23.92 1.47
CA GLY A 230 -22.81 24.17 2.87
C GLY A 230 -23.40 22.94 3.58
N LEU A 231 -22.91 21.73 3.25
CA LEU A 231 -23.32 20.51 3.93
C LEU A 231 -22.44 20.21 5.14
N THR A 232 -23.09 19.76 6.23
CA THR A 232 -22.41 19.13 7.38
C THR A 232 -22.68 17.63 7.32
N ILE A 233 -21.67 16.81 7.03
CA ILE A 233 -21.80 15.35 6.93
C ILE A 233 -21.06 14.72 8.10
N ILE A 234 -21.71 13.82 8.85
CA ILE A 234 -21.12 13.16 10.03
C ILE A 234 -21.48 11.67 10.02
N ALA A 235 -20.45 10.82 9.89
CA ALA A 235 -20.51 9.38 10.14
C ALA A 235 -19.47 8.97 11.20
N PRO A 236 -19.73 7.95 12.04
CA PRO A 236 -18.80 7.54 13.09
C PRO A 236 -17.45 7.05 12.54
N THR A 237 -16.37 7.64 13.04
CA THR A 237 -14.99 7.19 12.79
C THR A 237 -14.58 6.07 13.74
N GLU A 238 -15.11 6.03 14.97
CA GLU A 238 -14.83 5.02 15.97
C GLU A 238 -16.12 4.58 16.71
N PRO A 239 -16.55 3.31 16.60
CA PRO A 239 -16.04 2.28 15.69
C PRO A 239 -16.38 2.62 14.23
N ILE A 240 -15.40 2.49 13.33
CA ILE A 240 -15.47 2.93 11.93
C ILE A 240 -16.74 2.47 11.18
N SER A 241 -17.41 3.42 10.51
CA SER A 241 -18.63 3.20 9.72
C SER A 241 -18.29 2.94 8.24
N PRO A 242 -18.44 1.70 7.74
CA PRO A 242 -17.84 1.27 6.47
C PRO A 242 -18.53 1.85 5.24
N ASN A 243 -17.75 2.41 4.31
CA ASN A 243 -18.21 2.97 3.04
C ASN A 243 -19.26 4.08 3.23
N THR A 244 -19.01 4.93 4.23
CA THR A 244 -19.81 6.13 4.52
C THR A 244 -19.27 7.36 3.80
N ASP A 245 -18.74 7.17 2.58
CA ASP A 245 -18.17 8.23 1.76
C ASP A 245 -19.07 9.50 1.75
N GLY A 246 -18.47 10.69 1.86
CA GLY A 246 -19.22 11.94 2.03
C GLY A 246 -19.94 12.39 0.76
N ILE A 247 -19.20 12.65 -0.31
CA ILE A 247 -19.77 13.08 -1.60
C ILE A 247 -19.12 12.30 -2.75
N ASN A 248 -19.97 11.65 -3.57
CA ASN A 248 -19.57 10.66 -4.56
C ASN A 248 -20.12 11.01 -5.95
N PRO A 249 -19.48 11.91 -6.72
CA PRO A 249 -19.80 12.09 -8.13
C PRO A 249 -19.32 10.88 -8.93
N ASP A 250 -20.26 10.06 -9.43
CA ASP A 250 -19.96 8.97 -10.37
C ASP A 250 -20.43 9.33 -11.78
N SER A 251 -19.53 9.24 -12.77
CA SER A 251 -19.87 9.49 -14.18
C SER A 251 -20.60 10.84 -14.42
N CYS A 252 -20.22 11.89 -13.68
CA CYS A 252 -20.93 13.18 -13.63
C CYS A 252 -20.17 14.32 -14.33
N SER A 253 -20.88 15.38 -14.73
CA SER A 253 -20.27 16.55 -15.39
C SER A 253 -20.71 17.90 -14.84
N ASN A 254 -19.84 18.91 -14.86
CA ASN A 254 -20.11 20.26 -14.34
C ASN A 254 -20.60 20.22 -12.87
N VAL A 255 -19.73 19.78 -11.97
CA VAL A 255 -20.04 19.57 -10.55
C VAL A 255 -19.27 20.59 -9.70
N ARG A 256 -19.95 21.25 -8.77
CA ARG A 256 -19.35 22.14 -7.77
C ARG A 256 -19.65 21.64 -6.36
N ILE A 257 -18.61 21.41 -5.58
CA ILE A 257 -18.69 21.03 -4.16
C ILE A 257 -18.02 22.15 -3.35
N GLU A 258 -18.78 22.85 -2.52
CA GLU A 258 -18.35 24.12 -1.92
C GLU A 258 -18.72 24.22 -0.43
N ASP A 259 -17.79 24.67 0.43
CA ASP A 259 -18.10 25.04 1.83
C ASP A 259 -18.66 23.91 2.71
N CYS A 260 -18.30 22.66 2.42
CA CYS A 260 -18.76 21.49 3.18
C CYS A 260 -17.81 21.14 4.34
N TYR A 261 -18.39 20.66 5.45
CA TYR A 261 -17.68 20.05 6.57
C TYR A 261 -18.03 18.56 6.64
N ILE A 262 -17.04 17.68 6.54
CA ILE A 262 -17.24 16.23 6.38
C ILE A 262 -16.41 15.46 7.41
N VAL A 263 -17.09 14.69 8.26
CA VAL A 263 -16.50 13.65 9.11
C VAL A 263 -17.01 12.30 8.58
N SER A 264 -16.10 11.42 8.16
CA SER A 264 -16.44 10.20 7.44
C SER A 264 -15.68 8.98 7.97
N GLY A 265 -16.33 7.82 7.97
CA GLY A 265 -15.70 6.51 8.18
C GLY A 265 -15.06 5.92 6.93
N ASP A 266 -15.15 6.60 5.78
CA ASP A 266 -14.42 6.32 4.54
C ASP A 266 -14.00 7.66 3.87
N ASP A 267 -13.79 7.74 2.56
CA ASP A 267 -13.35 8.98 1.90
C ASP A 267 -14.32 10.17 2.12
N CYS A 268 -13.82 11.39 2.33
CA CYS A 268 -14.67 12.58 2.42
C CYS A 268 -15.30 12.96 1.07
N ILE A 269 -14.53 12.91 -0.02
CA ILE A 269 -15.02 13.06 -1.41
C ILE A 269 -14.40 11.96 -2.27
N SER A 270 -15.23 11.26 -3.05
CA SER A 270 -14.91 9.97 -3.68
C SER A 270 -15.38 9.98 -5.14
N ILE A 271 -14.54 10.48 -6.04
CA ILE A 271 -14.89 10.66 -7.46
C ILE A 271 -14.73 9.33 -8.21
N LYS A 272 -15.76 8.95 -8.96
CA LYS A 272 -15.91 7.64 -9.60
C LYS A 272 -16.43 7.74 -11.04
N SER A 273 -16.41 6.65 -11.78
CA SER A 273 -17.02 6.49 -13.10
C SER A 273 -17.16 5.01 -13.49
N GLY A 274 -17.78 4.21 -12.62
CA GLY A 274 -18.01 2.79 -12.88
C GLY A 274 -16.78 1.87 -12.81
N TRP A 275 -17.00 0.57 -13.01
CA TRP A 275 -16.11 -0.50 -12.57
C TRP A 275 -15.74 -1.47 -13.70
N ASP A 276 -14.43 -1.60 -13.95
CA ASP A 276 -13.81 -2.51 -14.92
C ASP A 276 -14.53 -2.53 -16.29
N GLN A 277 -14.81 -3.70 -16.86
CA GLN A 277 -15.42 -3.83 -18.18
C GLN A 277 -16.81 -3.18 -18.29
N TYR A 278 -17.52 -3.00 -17.17
CA TYR A 278 -18.81 -2.32 -17.15
C TYR A 278 -18.65 -0.81 -17.26
N GLY A 279 -17.70 -0.22 -16.52
CA GLY A 279 -17.36 1.20 -16.63
C GLY A 279 -16.76 1.56 -17.99
N ILE A 280 -15.83 0.74 -18.50
CA ILE A 280 -15.24 0.88 -19.85
C ILE A 280 -16.33 0.85 -20.93
N LYS A 281 -17.27 -0.12 -20.84
CA LYS A 281 -18.37 -0.26 -21.80
C LYS A 281 -19.41 0.86 -21.70
N PHE A 282 -19.64 1.39 -20.49
CA PHE A 282 -20.58 2.49 -20.26
C PHE A 282 -20.01 3.82 -20.76
N GLY A 283 -18.69 4.04 -20.62
CA GLY A 283 -17.94 5.06 -21.36
C GLY A 283 -18.21 6.51 -20.96
N VAL A 284 -18.86 6.76 -19.82
CA VAL A 284 -19.13 8.12 -19.30
C VAL A 284 -18.12 8.48 -18.22
N PRO A 285 -17.29 9.53 -18.40
CA PRO A 285 -16.33 9.96 -17.40
C PRO A 285 -16.95 10.85 -16.31
N SER A 286 -16.28 10.96 -15.17
CA SER A 286 -16.48 12.09 -14.26
C SER A 286 -15.57 13.26 -14.65
N GLN A 287 -16.15 14.43 -14.93
CA GLN A 287 -15.39 15.55 -15.50
C GLN A 287 -15.88 16.95 -15.13
N HIS A 288 -14.99 17.94 -15.22
CA HIS A 288 -15.28 19.34 -14.89
C HIS A 288 -15.82 19.49 -13.46
N ILE A 289 -15.05 19.00 -12.49
CA ILE A 289 -15.44 18.95 -11.07
C ILE A 289 -14.58 19.93 -10.29
N THR A 290 -15.23 20.91 -9.65
CA THR A 290 -14.58 21.89 -8.77
C THR A 290 -14.95 21.63 -7.32
N ILE A 291 -13.94 21.53 -6.45
CA ILE A 291 -14.06 21.26 -5.02
C ILE A 291 -13.35 22.41 -4.30
N ARG A 292 -14.06 23.19 -3.47
CA ARG A 292 -13.46 24.34 -2.78
C ARG A 292 -13.93 24.54 -1.34
N ARG A 293 -13.01 24.98 -0.46
CA ARG A 293 -13.32 25.30 0.96
C ARG A 293 -13.99 24.15 1.72
N VAL A 294 -13.58 22.92 1.42
CA VAL A 294 -14.02 21.71 2.12
C VAL A 294 -13.08 21.41 3.29
N THR A 295 -13.66 21.09 4.45
CA THR A 295 -12.95 20.56 5.62
C THR A 295 -13.27 19.07 5.79
N CYS A 296 -12.25 18.23 5.92
CA CYS A 296 -12.38 16.77 6.07
C CYS A 296 -11.73 16.24 7.34
N ILE A 297 -12.40 15.25 7.96
CA ILE A 297 -11.85 14.36 8.98
C ILE A 297 -12.19 12.91 8.58
N SER A 298 -11.20 12.14 8.15
CA SER A 298 -11.33 10.71 7.79
C SER A 298 -10.07 9.93 8.19
N PRO A 299 -9.96 9.46 9.46
CA PRO A 299 -8.71 8.95 10.05
C PRO A 299 -8.04 7.80 9.27
N ASP A 300 -8.83 6.96 8.61
CA ASP A 300 -8.39 5.78 7.85
C ASP A 300 -8.61 5.88 6.32
N SER A 301 -9.08 7.03 5.80
CA SER A 301 -9.32 7.21 4.36
C SER A 301 -8.89 8.59 3.82
N ALA A 302 -9.43 9.06 2.69
CA ALA A 302 -8.96 10.27 2.01
C ALA A 302 -9.80 11.53 2.24
N LEU A 303 -9.19 12.71 2.09
CA LEU A 303 -9.93 13.95 1.77
C LEU A 303 -10.52 13.85 0.35
N ILE A 304 -9.66 13.67 -0.67
CA ILE A 304 -10.10 13.36 -2.04
C ILE A 304 -9.60 11.98 -2.44
N ALA A 305 -10.52 11.09 -2.81
CA ALA A 305 -10.25 9.87 -3.53
C ALA A 305 -10.69 9.97 -4.99
N LEU A 306 -9.85 9.44 -5.88
CA LEU A 306 -10.16 9.19 -7.28
C LEU A 306 -10.14 7.66 -7.48
N GLY A 307 -11.31 7.08 -7.77
CA GLY A 307 -11.52 5.63 -7.86
C GLY A 307 -11.99 4.96 -6.55
N SER A 308 -11.88 3.63 -6.38
CA SER A 308 -11.23 2.69 -7.32
C SER A 308 -12.01 2.47 -8.61
N GLU A 309 -13.31 2.76 -8.58
CA GLU A 309 -14.26 2.57 -9.65
C GLU A 309 -14.18 3.82 -10.55
N MET A 310 -13.24 3.84 -11.50
CA MET A 310 -12.92 5.00 -12.35
C MET A 310 -12.94 4.70 -13.85
N SER A 311 -13.54 3.58 -14.25
CA SER A 311 -13.28 2.91 -15.53
C SER A 311 -13.83 3.61 -16.77
N GLY A 312 -14.82 4.48 -16.63
CA GLY A 312 -15.28 5.42 -17.67
C GLY A 312 -14.36 6.64 -17.85
N GLY A 313 -13.42 6.85 -16.93
CA GLY A 313 -12.45 7.95 -16.92
C GLY A 313 -12.76 9.04 -15.88
N ILE A 314 -11.72 9.74 -15.44
CA ILE A 314 -11.81 10.92 -14.56
C ILE A 314 -10.89 12.00 -15.17
N GLN A 315 -11.41 13.20 -15.44
CA GLN A 315 -10.62 14.29 -16.03
C GLN A 315 -11.05 15.69 -15.57
N ASP A 316 -10.14 16.67 -15.62
CA ASP A 316 -10.40 18.07 -15.28
C ASP A 316 -11.04 18.26 -13.89
N ILE A 317 -10.26 17.91 -12.87
CA ILE A 317 -10.65 17.99 -11.46
C ILE A 317 -9.86 19.12 -10.79
N ARG A 318 -10.55 20.09 -10.18
CA ARG A 318 -9.97 21.27 -9.54
C ARG A 318 -10.27 21.24 -8.04
N ILE A 319 -9.24 21.20 -7.20
CA ILE A 319 -9.36 21.10 -5.74
C ILE A 319 -8.63 22.30 -5.13
N GLU A 320 -9.37 23.23 -4.54
CA GLU A 320 -8.83 24.55 -4.15
C GLU A 320 -9.17 24.97 -2.72
N ASP A 321 -8.18 25.50 -2.00
CA ASP A 321 -8.36 26.13 -0.69
C ASP A 321 -9.07 25.18 0.33
N THR A 322 -8.60 23.93 0.42
CA THR A 322 -9.20 22.83 1.23
C THR A 322 -8.37 22.47 2.47
N VAL A 323 -8.99 21.83 3.46
CA VAL A 323 -8.37 21.45 4.74
C VAL A 323 -8.65 19.97 5.05
N ALA A 324 -7.61 19.20 5.39
CA ALA A 324 -7.73 17.87 5.98
C ALA A 324 -7.12 17.85 7.39
N ILE A 325 -7.86 17.34 8.37
CA ILE A 325 -7.45 17.26 9.77
C ILE A 325 -7.60 15.80 10.21
N ASN A 326 -6.59 15.22 10.86
CA ASN A 326 -6.59 13.84 11.36
C ASN A 326 -7.14 12.84 10.32
N THR A 327 -6.50 12.80 9.14
CA THR A 327 -6.99 12.07 7.96
C THR A 327 -5.86 11.19 7.38
N GLU A 328 -6.16 10.00 6.85
CA GLU A 328 -5.07 9.12 6.39
C GLU A 328 -4.32 9.73 5.19
N SER A 329 -5.04 10.22 4.18
CA SER A 329 -4.40 10.80 2.98
C SER A 329 -5.08 12.07 2.46
N GLY A 330 -4.31 13.09 2.06
CA GLY A 330 -4.86 14.27 1.41
C GLY A 330 -5.50 13.94 0.06
N ILE A 331 -4.68 13.47 -0.88
CA ILE A 331 -5.13 13.06 -2.23
C ILE A 331 -4.79 11.58 -2.45
N ARG A 332 -5.78 10.77 -2.83
CA ARG A 332 -5.66 9.32 -3.03
C ARG A 332 -6.11 8.91 -4.43
N ILE A 333 -5.24 8.22 -5.17
CA ILE A 333 -5.58 7.60 -6.47
C ILE A 333 -5.62 6.08 -6.31
N LYS A 334 -6.77 5.48 -6.63
CA LYS A 334 -7.03 4.03 -6.51
C LYS A 334 -7.32 3.46 -7.90
N THR A 335 -6.54 2.46 -8.33
CA THR A 335 -6.83 1.67 -9.55
C THR A 335 -6.26 0.24 -9.45
N ALA A 336 -6.56 -0.62 -10.41
CA ALA A 336 -6.08 -1.99 -10.54
C ALA A 336 -5.99 -2.40 -12.04
N PRO A 337 -5.17 -3.40 -12.41
CA PRO A 337 -5.21 -3.98 -13.75
C PRO A 337 -6.60 -4.58 -14.00
N GLY A 338 -7.29 -4.15 -15.05
CA GLY A 338 -8.72 -4.41 -15.25
C GLY A 338 -9.55 -3.14 -15.40
N ARG A 339 -9.14 -2.06 -14.72
CA ARG A 339 -9.90 -0.81 -14.69
C ARG A 339 -9.90 -0.07 -16.01
N GLY A 340 -8.83 -0.16 -16.80
CA GLY A 340 -8.64 0.66 -17.99
C GLY A 340 -8.80 2.16 -17.68
N GLY A 341 -9.41 2.88 -18.61
CA GLY A 341 -9.75 4.29 -18.44
C GLY A 341 -8.53 5.20 -18.21
N TYR A 342 -8.79 6.37 -17.61
CA TYR A 342 -7.76 7.36 -17.29
C TYR A 342 -8.10 8.13 -16.01
N ILE A 343 -7.08 8.58 -15.28
CA ILE A 343 -7.17 9.68 -14.31
C ILE A 343 -6.20 10.76 -14.79
N LYS A 344 -6.72 11.90 -15.25
CA LYS A 344 -5.85 12.95 -15.81
C LYS A 344 -6.32 14.36 -15.50
N ASP A 345 -5.44 15.34 -15.73
CA ASP A 345 -5.76 16.76 -15.64
C ASP A 345 -6.34 17.11 -14.26
N ILE A 346 -5.63 16.68 -13.22
CA ILE A 346 -5.99 16.84 -11.80
C ILE A 346 -5.14 17.98 -11.22
N TYR A 347 -5.78 19.00 -10.66
CA TYR A 347 -5.11 20.20 -10.17
C TYR A 347 -5.51 20.50 -8.73
N VAL A 348 -4.53 20.56 -7.84
CA VAL A 348 -4.71 20.86 -6.41
C VAL A 348 -3.98 22.15 -6.07
N ARG A 349 -4.69 23.12 -5.47
CA ARG A 349 -4.16 24.43 -5.06
C ARG A 349 -4.51 24.68 -3.59
N ASN A 350 -3.55 25.14 -2.79
CA ASN A 350 -3.76 25.59 -1.40
C ASN A 350 -4.43 24.52 -0.50
N LEU A 351 -3.93 23.28 -0.51
CA LEU A 351 -4.36 22.24 0.42
C LEU A 351 -3.59 22.36 1.74
N THR A 352 -4.30 22.55 2.84
CA THR A 352 -3.75 22.50 4.21
C THR A 352 -4.04 21.14 4.85
N MET A 353 -3.06 20.58 5.54
CA MET A 353 -3.10 19.25 6.13
C MET A 353 -2.53 19.25 7.54
N GLU A 354 -3.23 18.66 8.51
CA GLU A 354 -2.78 18.55 9.90
C GLU A 354 -3.01 17.14 10.44
N THR A 355 -1.97 16.49 10.98
CA THR A 355 -2.01 15.09 11.45
C THR A 355 -2.41 14.13 10.32
N MET A 356 -1.47 13.86 9.41
CA MET A 356 -1.70 13.03 8.22
C MET A 356 -0.77 11.82 8.17
N LYS A 357 -1.17 10.74 7.50
CA LYS A 357 -0.26 9.61 7.19
C LYS A 357 0.42 9.82 5.82
N TYR A 358 -0.31 10.33 4.83
CA TYR A 358 0.18 10.62 3.48
C TYR A 358 -0.32 11.98 2.96
N VAL A 359 0.54 12.75 2.29
CA VAL A 359 0.11 13.95 1.55
C VAL A 359 -0.60 13.56 0.25
N PHE A 360 0.02 12.64 -0.49
CA PHE A 360 -0.45 12.11 -1.77
C PHE A 360 -0.14 10.61 -1.79
N TRP A 361 -1.11 9.78 -2.18
CA TRP A 361 -0.96 8.32 -2.25
C TRP A 361 -1.56 7.77 -3.54
N MET A 362 -0.81 6.95 -4.26
CA MET A 362 -1.30 6.17 -5.40
C MET A 362 -1.20 4.67 -5.08
N ILE A 363 -2.22 3.90 -5.47
CA ILE A 363 -2.20 2.44 -5.45
C ILE A 363 -2.77 1.91 -6.77
N GLY A 364 -1.92 1.18 -7.52
CA GLY A 364 -2.26 0.56 -8.81
C GLY A 364 -2.63 -0.92 -8.71
N SER A 365 -2.93 -1.41 -7.50
CA SER A 365 -3.23 -2.82 -7.19
C SER A 365 -4.45 -2.97 -6.28
N TYR A 366 -5.46 -2.12 -6.46
CA TYR A 366 -6.70 -2.09 -5.67
C TYR A 366 -7.67 -3.21 -6.11
N GLY A 367 -7.23 -4.46 -5.99
CA GLY A 367 -7.76 -5.66 -6.69
C GLY A 367 -9.13 -6.18 -6.27
N GLN A 368 -10.11 -5.30 -6.05
CA GLN A 368 -11.53 -5.66 -6.07
C GLN A 368 -12.04 -5.55 -7.51
N HIS A 369 -12.70 -6.59 -8.01
CA HIS A 369 -13.29 -6.68 -9.35
C HIS A 369 -14.76 -7.14 -9.22
N PRO A 370 -15.65 -6.81 -10.17
CA PRO A 370 -17.06 -7.18 -10.03
C PRO A 370 -17.25 -8.70 -10.18
N ASP A 371 -16.49 -9.29 -11.09
CA ASP A 371 -16.42 -10.70 -11.45
C ASP A 371 -15.05 -10.97 -12.13
N GLU A 372 -14.84 -12.19 -12.62
CA GLU A 372 -13.61 -12.63 -13.33
C GLU A 372 -13.57 -12.23 -14.83
N GLY A 373 -14.47 -11.36 -15.29
CA GLY A 373 -14.68 -11.00 -16.69
C GLY A 373 -13.94 -9.75 -17.19
N TYR A 374 -13.12 -9.13 -16.35
CA TYR A 374 -12.27 -7.99 -16.71
C TYR A 374 -11.08 -8.42 -17.58
N ASP A 375 -10.48 -7.49 -18.33
CA ASP A 375 -9.20 -7.72 -19.01
C ASP A 375 -8.03 -7.24 -18.13
N PRO A 376 -7.18 -8.12 -17.57
CA PRO A 376 -6.04 -7.71 -16.75
C PRO A 376 -5.02 -6.82 -17.49
N LYS A 377 -5.10 -6.70 -18.82
CA LYS A 377 -4.28 -5.78 -19.63
C LYS A 377 -4.88 -4.37 -19.75
N ALA A 378 -6.11 -4.16 -19.31
CA ALA A 378 -6.73 -2.84 -19.24
C ALA A 378 -6.11 -2.05 -18.08
N LEU A 379 -4.97 -1.41 -18.35
CA LEU A 379 -4.27 -0.52 -17.42
C LEU A 379 -4.79 0.92 -17.56
N THR A 380 -4.80 1.66 -16.45
CA THR A 380 -5.20 3.07 -16.40
C THR A 380 -4.07 4.00 -16.84
N GLU A 381 -4.34 4.95 -17.75
CA GLU A 381 -3.44 6.09 -17.98
C GLU A 381 -3.58 7.09 -16.81
N ILE A 382 -2.48 7.43 -16.13
CA ILE A 382 -2.47 8.48 -15.09
C ILE A 382 -1.51 9.59 -15.51
N LYS A 383 -2.00 10.82 -15.62
CA LYS A 383 -1.29 11.89 -16.35
C LYS A 383 -1.65 13.30 -15.87
N ASN A 384 -0.71 14.23 -15.92
CA ASN A 384 -0.94 15.65 -15.58
C ASN A 384 -1.68 15.83 -14.23
N VAL A 385 -1.08 15.27 -13.17
CA VAL A 385 -1.52 15.46 -11.79
C VAL A 385 -0.61 16.52 -11.17
N ASN A 386 -1.16 17.69 -10.84
CA ASN A 386 -0.44 18.87 -10.39
C ASN A 386 -0.88 19.27 -8.97
N LEU A 387 0.09 19.51 -8.08
CA LEU A 387 -0.13 19.90 -6.69
C LEU A 387 0.70 21.15 -6.39
N ASN A 388 0.04 22.24 -5.98
CA ASN A 388 0.65 23.54 -5.71
C ASN A 388 0.13 24.15 -4.39
N GLY A 389 0.98 24.88 -3.67
CA GLY A 389 0.61 25.51 -2.38
C GLY A 389 0.24 24.52 -1.27
N ILE A 390 0.79 23.30 -1.30
CA ILE A 390 0.46 22.25 -0.33
C ILE A 390 1.23 22.47 0.98
N THR A 391 0.51 22.56 2.10
CA THR A 391 1.09 22.69 3.45
C THR A 391 0.65 21.52 4.31
N ALA A 392 1.60 20.80 4.93
CA ALA A 392 1.29 19.66 5.80
C ALA A 392 2.05 19.74 7.13
N ARG A 393 1.34 19.49 8.23
CA ARG A 393 1.83 19.46 9.61
C ARG A 393 1.63 18.06 10.20
N ASP A 394 2.56 17.64 11.04
CA ASP A 394 2.51 16.37 11.78
C ASP A 394 2.24 15.14 10.88
N VAL A 395 3.10 14.98 9.87
CA VAL A 395 2.99 13.90 8.87
C VAL A 395 3.74 12.65 9.33
N ASN A 396 3.00 11.59 9.63
CA ASN A 396 3.51 10.32 10.17
C ASN A 396 4.36 9.49 9.18
N MET A 397 4.41 9.84 7.89
CA MET A 397 5.25 9.14 6.91
C MET A 397 5.92 10.07 5.90
N SER A 398 6.89 10.86 6.39
CA SER A 398 8.09 11.10 5.58
C SER A 398 8.83 9.78 5.36
N VAL A 399 9.46 9.60 4.20
CA VAL A 399 10.13 8.33 3.86
C VAL A 399 11.44 8.20 4.62
N PHE A 400 11.35 7.59 5.81
CA PHE A 400 12.40 7.44 6.83
C PHE A 400 12.90 8.77 7.43
N PRO A 401 13.56 8.74 8.61
CA PRO A 401 14.23 9.92 9.14
C PRO A 401 15.38 10.32 8.22
N ALA A 402 15.08 11.21 7.30
CA ALA A 402 16.03 12.21 6.86
C ALA A 402 16.73 12.79 8.10
N VAL A 403 18.06 12.97 8.03
CA VAL A 403 18.64 14.01 8.89
C VAL A 403 17.92 15.30 8.48
N PRO A 404 17.43 16.17 9.39
CA PRO A 404 16.44 17.20 9.02
C PRO A 404 16.83 18.20 7.92
N PHE A 405 18.11 18.21 7.51
CA PHE A 405 18.66 18.99 6.41
C PHE A 405 18.96 18.20 5.11
N LEU A 406 18.78 16.87 5.07
CA LEU A 406 19.13 16.05 3.89
C LEU A 406 18.32 14.72 3.78
N PRO A 407 17.26 14.66 2.95
CA PRO A 407 16.38 13.49 2.81
C PRO A 407 16.91 12.45 1.79
N ILE A 408 18.04 11.81 2.11
CA ILE A 408 18.66 10.80 1.24
C ILE A 408 18.62 9.42 1.90
N GLY A 409 17.99 8.45 1.22
CA GLY A 409 17.89 7.06 1.70
C GLY A 409 19.23 6.30 1.67
N ARG A 410 19.39 5.30 2.56
CA ARG A 410 20.66 4.58 2.83
C ARG A 410 21.49 4.22 1.58
N THR A 411 20.89 3.63 0.55
CA THR A 411 21.56 3.28 -0.71
C THR A 411 22.11 4.50 -1.44
N ALA A 412 21.30 5.55 -1.57
CA ALA A 412 21.72 6.79 -2.23
C ALA A 412 22.75 7.57 -1.39
N GLY A 413 22.70 7.50 -0.06
CA GLY A 413 23.73 8.08 0.82
C GLY A 413 25.07 7.35 0.70
N SER A 414 25.04 6.03 0.58
CA SER A 414 26.23 5.19 0.32
C SER A 414 26.86 5.48 -1.04
N LEU A 415 26.03 5.61 -2.09
CA LEU A 415 26.50 5.99 -3.43
C LEU A 415 26.98 7.45 -3.50
N LEU A 416 26.35 8.38 -2.77
CA LEU A 416 26.83 9.76 -2.64
C LEU A 416 28.20 9.80 -1.95
N GLY A 417 28.39 9.02 -0.87
CA GLY A 417 29.70 8.88 -0.23
C GLY A 417 30.77 8.41 -1.22
N ALA A 418 30.48 7.37 -2.01
CA ALA A 418 31.37 6.86 -3.04
C ALA A 418 31.69 7.91 -4.12
N MET A 419 30.68 8.64 -4.61
CA MET A 419 30.86 9.72 -5.58
C MET A 419 31.74 10.84 -5.00
N LEU A 420 31.53 11.26 -3.75
CA LEU A 420 32.32 12.32 -3.12
C LEU A 420 33.79 11.90 -2.93
N MET A 421 34.09 10.64 -2.59
CA MET A 421 35.47 10.15 -2.50
C MET A 421 36.21 10.23 -3.84
N VAL A 422 35.53 9.97 -4.96
CA VAL A 422 36.10 10.10 -6.31
C VAL A 422 36.18 11.56 -6.76
N ILE A 423 35.12 12.36 -6.54
CA ILE A 423 35.04 13.78 -6.94
C ILE A 423 36.11 14.62 -6.22
N PHE A 424 36.30 14.43 -4.91
CA PHE A 424 37.36 15.08 -4.14
C PHE A 424 38.74 14.42 -4.32
N ARG A 425 38.87 13.41 -5.19
CA ARG A 425 40.12 12.70 -5.51
C ARG A 425 40.82 12.07 -4.29
N VAL A 426 40.03 11.61 -3.32
CA VAL A 426 40.51 10.77 -2.21
C VAL A 426 40.92 9.39 -2.74
N ILE A 427 40.25 8.94 -3.80
CA ILE A 427 40.54 7.73 -4.59
C ILE A 427 40.34 8.02 -6.08
N THR A 428 40.98 7.23 -6.95
CA THR A 428 40.69 7.24 -8.40
C THR A 428 39.45 6.40 -8.73
N PRO A 429 38.83 6.58 -9.91
CA PRO A 429 37.75 5.70 -10.36
C PRO A 429 38.16 4.22 -10.38
N ASP A 430 39.40 3.92 -10.80
CA ASP A 430 39.90 2.54 -10.86
C ASP A 430 40.01 1.93 -9.46
N GLN A 431 40.56 2.67 -8.50
CA GLN A 431 40.61 2.26 -7.09
C GLN A 431 39.21 2.10 -6.48
N ALA A 432 38.22 2.89 -6.92
CA ALA A 432 36.84 2.70 -6.50
C ALA A 432 36.25 1.39 -7.05
N PHE A 433 36.59 0.97 -8.28
CA PHE A 433 36.21 -0.36 -8.77
C PHE A 433 36.95 -1.49 -8.06
N GLU A 434 38.26 -1.33 -7.79
CA GLU A 434 39.07 -2.31 -7.03
C GLU A 434 38.59 -2.49 -5.58
N ALA A 435 37.98 -1.47 -4.96
CA ALA A 435 37.42 -1.56 -3.62
C ALA A 435 36.18 -2.46 -3.52
N ILE A 436 35.54 -2.84 -4.63
CA ILE A 436 34.29 -3.61 -4.62
C ILE A 436 34.57 -5.12 -4.44
N ASP A 437 34.27 -5.66 -3.26
CA ASP A 437 34.40 -7.09 -2.97
C ASP A 437 33.33 -7.93 -3.69
N LEU A 438 33.66 -8.36 -4.92
CA LEU A 438 32.83 -9.24 -5.74
C LEU A 438 32.51 -10.60 -5.05
N PRO A 439 33.45 -11.28 -4.35
CA PRO A 439 33.11 -12.45 -3.54
C PRO A 439 31.96 -12.22 -2.53
N ILE A 440 31.98 -11.12 -1.78
CA ILE A 440 30.90 -10.79 -0.83
C ILE A 440 29.59 -10.49 -1.56
N LEU A 441 29.62 -9.72 -2.66
CA LEU A 441 28.41 -9.44 -3.45
C LEU A 441 27.77 -10.70 -4.05
N GLY A 442 28.58 -11.61 -4.60
CA GLY A 442 28.11 -12.88 -5.15
C GLY A 442 27.51 -13.80 -4.09
N LEU A 443 28.05 -13.74 -2.86
CA LEU A 443 27.57 -14.49 -1.70
C LEU A 443 26.27 -13.93 -1.12
N LEU A 444 26.14 -12.60 -1.07
CA LEU A 444 24.89 -11.90 -0.74
C LEU A 444 23.79 -12.22 -1.77
N PHE A 445 24.10 -12.14 -3.06
CA PHE A 445 23.18 -12.50 -4.14
C PHE A 445 22.73 -13.97 -4.03
N GLY A 446 23.68 -14.90 -3.87
CA GLY A 446 23.38 -16.33 -3.75
C GLY A 446 22.46 -16.66 -2.56
N THR A 447 22.75 -16.10 -1.38
CA THR A 447 21.93 -16.34 -0.18
C THR A 447 20.55 -15.69 -0.24
N MET A 448 20.39 -14.55 -0.92
CA MET A 448 19.07 -13.97 -1.21
C MET A 448 18.23 -14.88 -2.11
N VAL A 449 18.79 -15.37 -3.22
CA VAL A 449 18.08 -16.28 -4.15
C VAL A 449 17.69 -17.58 -3.45
N VAL A 450 18.59 -18.20 -2.68
CA VAL A 450 18.28 -19.41 -1.88
C VAL A 450 17.13 -19.14 -0.90
N SER A 451 17.13 -17.99 -0.23
CA SER A 451 16.06 -17.60 0.71
C SER A 451 14.70 -17.44 0.04
N ILE A 452 14.66 -16.89 -1.19
CA ILE A 452 13.42 -16.73 -1.98
C ILE A 452 12.86 -18.08 -2.43
N TYR A 453 13.72 -19.03 -2.84
CA TYR A 453 13.26 -20.38 -3.19
C TYR A 453 12.75 -21.18 -1.96
N LEU A 454 13.35 -20.98 -0.79
CA LEU A 454 12.85 -21.54 0.48
C LEU A 454 11.50 -20.95 0.89
N GLU A 455 11.26 -19.66 0.64
CA GLU A 455 9.94 -19.02 0.80
C GLU A 455 8.87 -19.74 -0.04
N GLN A 456 9.15 -19.91 -1.34
CA GLN A 456 8.26 -20.61 -2.28
C GLN A 456 8.08 -22.11 -1.95
N ALA A 457 9.03 -22.74 -1.26
CA ALA A 457 8.93 -24.11 -0.76
C ALA A 457 8.00 -24.27 0.46
N ASP A 458 7.32 -23.20 0.89
CA ASP A 458 6.57 -23.05 2.15
C ASP A 458 7.45 -23.20 3.42
N MET A 459 8.79 -23.04 3.37
CA MET A 459 9.68 -23.33 4.51
C MET A 459 9.29 -22.58 5.78
N PHE A 460 9.09 -21.26 5.69
CA PHE A 460 8.70 -20.43 6.82
C PHE A 460 7.30 -20.75 7.38
N LYS A 461 6.41 -21.38 6.58
CA LYS A 461 5.11 -21.86 7.04
C LYS A 461 5.25 -23.06 7.98
N TYR A 462 6.30 -23.88 7.81
CA TYR A 462 6.65 -24.91 8.77
C TYR A 462 7.28 -24.32 10.05
N LEU A 463 8.12 -23.27 9.94
CA LEU A 463 8.62 -22.54 11.13
C LEU A 463 7.48 -21.89 11.93
N GLY A 464 6.52 -21.24 11.26
CA GLY A 464 5.32 -20.70 11.90
C GLY A 464 4.46 -21.77 12.59
N LYS A 465 4.32 -22.96 11.99
CA LYS A 465 3.71 -24.12 12.67
C LYS A 465 4.52 -24.62 13.86
N MET A 466 5.85 -24.54 13.82
CA MET A 466 6.72 -25.00 14.92
C MET A 466 6.65 -24.10 16.17
N LEU A 467 6.36 -22.81 16.00
CA LEU A 467 6.04 -21.90 17.12
C LEU A 467 4.76 -22.31 17.86
N LEU A 468 3.74 -22.75 17.13
CA LEU A 468 2.45 -23.20 17.67
C LEU A 468 2.49 -24.63 18.23
N TRP A 469 3.24 -25.54 17.61
CA TRP A 469 3.17 -26.98 17.90
C TRP A 469 3.52 -27.29 19.36
N LYS A 470 2.51 -27.70 20.14
CA LYS A 470 2.63 -28.09 21.56
C LYS A 470 3.05 -26.93 22.48
N SER A 471 2.72 -25.68 22.13
CA SER A 471 2.92 -24.50 22.99
C SER A 471 2.11 -24.61 24.30
N ARG A 472 2.73 -24.27 25.43
CA ARG A 472 2.16 -24.31 26.79
C ARG A 472 1.89 -22.91 27.36
N GLY A 473 1.36 -22.02 26.53
CA GLY A 473 0.99 -20.65 26.92
C GLY A 473 2.08 -19.60 26.68
N ALA A 474 1.80 -18.36 27.11
CA ALA A 474 2.53 -17.14 26.71
C ALA A 474 4.05 -17.19 26.98
N LYS A 475 4.46 -17.80 28.09
CA LYS A 475 5.88 -17.89 28.51
C LYS A 475 6.67 -18.89 27.65
N ASP A 476 6.06 -20.04 27.32
CA ASP A 476 6.65 -21.05 26.43
C ASP A 476 6.75 -20.50 24.99
N LEU A 477 5.70 -19.81 24.52
CA LEU A 477 5.71 -19.10 23.24
C LEU A 477 6.85 -18.09 23.15
N LEU A 478 7.13 -17.31 24.19
CA LEU A 478 8.22 -16.33 24.20
C LEU A 478 9.59 -16.99 24.03
N CYS A 479 9.86 -18.06 24.79
CA CYS A 479 11.08 -18.85 24.67
C CYS A 479 11.24 -19.46 23.26
N ARG A 480 10.15 -19.94 22.67
CA ARG A 480 10.13 -20.46 21.29
C ARG A 480 10.41 -19.38 20.27
N VAL A 481 9.82 -18.19 20.40
CA VAL A 481 10.12 -17.06 19.52
C VAL A 481 11.61 -16.71 19.61
N CYS A 482 12.21 -16.69 20.81
CA CYS A 482 13.66 -16.48 20.95
C CYS A 482 14.47 -17.55 20.20
N LEU A 483 14.21 -18.83 20.49
CA LEU A 483 14.97 -19.97 19.94
C LEU A 483 14.81 -20.11 18.41
N VAL A 484 13.59 -20.02 17.89
CA VAL A 484 13.30 -20.15 16.46
C VAL A 484 13.85 -18.98 15.66
N SER A 485 13.76 -17.76 16.20
CA SER A 485 14.34 -16.57 15.54
C SER A 485 15.87 -16.66 15.49
N ALA A 486 16.50 -17.13 16.57
CA ALA A 486 17.95 -17.30 16.61
C ALA A 486 18.45 -18.37 15.62
N ILE A 487 17.81 -19.55 15.60
CA ILE A 487 18.19 -20.64 14.67
C ILE A 487 17.90 -20.25 13.22
N SER A 488 16.72 -19.67 12.95
CA SER A 488 16.35 -19.18 11.61
C SER A 488 17.35 -18.13 11.13
N SER A 489 17.71 -17.16 11.97
CA SER A 489 18.64 -16.10 11.61
C SER A 489 20.12 -16.52 11.59
N ALA A 490 20.47 -17.72 12.07
CA ALA A 490 21.80 -18.31 11.91
C ALA A 490 21.92 -19.10 10.60
N LEU A 491 20.83 -19.71 10.12
CA LEU A 491 20.77 -20.51 8.89
C LEU A 491 20.40 -19.69 7.65
N PHE A 492 19.64 -18.61 7.83
CA PHE A 492 19.14 -17.69 6.81
C PHE A 492 19.48 -16.25 7.22
N THR A 493 19.31 -15.28 6.31
CA THR A 493 19.59 -13.89 6.68
C THR A 493 18.62 -13.37 7.75
N ASN A 494 19.15 -12.51 8.63
CA ASN A 494 18.41 -11.85 9.70
C ASN A 494 17.20 -11.07 9.16
N ASP A 495 17.41 -10.29 8.09
CA ASP A 495 16.35 -9.53 7.42
C ASP A 495 15.20 -10.45 6.95
N THR A 496 15.50 -11.59 6.32
CA THR A 496 14.48 -12.57 5.91
C THR A 496 13.72 -13.16 7.10
N THR A 497 14.45 -13.54 8.16
CA THR A 497 13.85 -14.09 9.38
C THR A 497 12.91 -13.09 10.05
N CYS A 498 13.33 -11.83 10.16
CA CYS A 498 12.55 -10.75 10.74
C CYS A 498 11.33 -10.38 9.88
N VAL A 499 11.45 -10.37 8.55
CA VAL A 499 10.28 -10.14 7.67
C VAL A 499 9.21 -11.20 7.92
N VAL A 500 9.57 -12.48 7.78
CA VAL A 500 8.54 -13.53 7.70
C VAL A 500 8.01 -13.93 9.08
N LEU A 501 8.84 -14.00 10.11
CA LEU A 501 8.36 -14.39 11.45
C LEU A 501 7.49 -13.31 12.12
N THR A 502 7.59 -12.03 11.73
CA THR A 502 6.79 -10.96 12.34
C THR A 502 5.28 -11.18 12.15
N GLU A 503 4.85 -11.56 10.93
CA GLU A 503 3.43 -11.84 10.66
C GLU A 503 2.90 -13.03 11.46
N PHE A 504 3.68 -14.11 11.55
CA PHE A 504 3.32 -15.28 12.36
C PHE A 504 3.27 -14.92 13.85
N VAL A 505 4.26 -14.18 14.37
CA VAL A 505 4.30 -13.74 15.77
C VAL A 505 3.09 -12.88 16.13
N LEU A 506 2.71 -11.91 15.29
CA LEU A 506 1.51 -11.09 15.52
C LEU A 506 0.23 -11.93 15.47
N LYS A 507 0.10 -12.83 14.49
CA LYS A 507 -1.06 -13.71 14.38
C LYS A 507 -1.23 -14.61 15.60
N ILE A 508 -0.14 -15.23 16.06
CA ILE A 508 -0.15 -16.11 17.24
C ILE A 508 -0.41 -15.31 18.52
N ALA A 509 0.20 -14.13 18.68
CA ALA A 509 -0.05 -13.26 19.83
C ALA A 509 -1.53 -12.87 19.94
N ARG A 510 -2.17 -12.52 18.81
CA ARG A 510 -3.61 -12.26 18.76
C ARG A 510 -4.46 -13.51 19.05
N GLN A 511 -4.08 -14.68 18.52
CA GLN A 511 -4.81 -15.94 18.76
C GLN A 511 -4.83 -16.35 20.24
N HIS A 512 -3.81 -16.01 21.01
CA HIS A 512 -3.75 -16.22 22.46
C HIS A 512 -4.14 -14.97 23.28
N ASN A 513 -4.66 -13.91 22.64
CA ASN A 513 -5.03 -12.64 23.25
C ASN A 513 -3.93 -12.00 24.14
N VAL A 514 -2.66 -12.17 23.76
CA VAL A 514 -1.51 -11.61 24.47
C VAL A 514 -0.93 -10.39 23.75
N PRO A 515 -0.42 -9.38 24.48
CA PRO A 515 0.17 -8.19 23.85
C PRO A 515 1.40 -8.57 23.03
N PRO A 516 1.57 -8.05 21.79
CA PRO A 516 2.63 -8.48 20.88
C PRO A 516 4.03 -7.98 21.27
N GLN A 517 4.14 -6.91 22.06
CA GLN A 517 5.40 -6.23 22.39
C GLN A 517 6.54 -7.17 22.86
N PRO A 518 6.33 -8.13 23.80
CA PRO A 518 7.40 -9.02 24.26
C PRO A 518 7.92 -9.91 23.14
N PHE A 519 7.03 -10.38 22.27
CA PHE A 519 7.35 -11.32 21.20
C PHE A 519 8.02 -10.64 20.01
N LEU A 520 7.66 -9.38 19.69
CA LEU A 520 8.38 -8.58 18.69
C LEU A 520 9.80 -8.24 19.17
N LEU A 521 9.97 -7.87 20.45
CA LEU A 521 11.29 -7.67 21.03
C LEU A 521 12.10 -8.99 21.07
N ALA A 522 11.48 -10.12 21.41
CA ALA A 522 12.09 -11.45 21.37
C ALA A 522 12.59 -11.82 19.97
N LEU A 523 11.76 -11.60 18.93
CA LEU A 523 12.09 -11.84 17.53
C LEU A 523 13.30 -11.01 17.10
N ALA A 524 13.22 -9.68 17.19
CA ALA A 524 14.28 -8.78 16.74
C ALA A 524 15.61 -9.05 17.48
N SER A 525 15.56 -9.16 18.82
CA SER A 525 16.77 -9.34 19.62
C SER A 525 17.43 -10.70 19.43
N SER A 526 16.64 -11.77 19.32
CA SER A 526 17.17 -13.12 19.16
C SER A 526 17.59 -13.41 17.72
N ALA A 527 16.98 -12.76 16.72
CA ALA A 527 17.47 -12.82 15.34
C ALA A 527 18.86 -12.16 15.22
N ASN A 528 19.06 -10.97 15.79
CA ASN A 528 20.39 -10.36 15.89
C ASN A 528 21.39 -11.30 16.59
N ILE A 529 21.10 -11.80 17.79
CA ILE A 529 21.99 -12.72 18.52
C ILE A 529 22.26 -14.00 17.72
N GLY A 530 21.24 -14.60 17.09
CA GLY A 530 21.38 -15.79 16.23
C GLY A 530 22.27 -15.56 15.02
N SER A 531 22.08 -14.43 14.33
CA SER A 531 22.86 -14.06 13.15
C SER A 531 24.36 -13.94 13.42
N SER A 532 24.75 -13.65 14.67
CA SER A 532 26.16 -13.55 15.06
C SER A 532 26.93 -14.87 14.86
N THR A 533 26.23 -16.02 14.87
CA THR A 533 26.85 -17.35 14.87
C THR A 533 27.42 -17.78 13.52
N THR A 534 27.00 -17.20 12.39
CA THR A 534 27.44 -17.65 11.06
C THR A 534 27.86 -16.48 10.17
N PRO A 535 28.73 -16.72 9.17
CA PRO A 535 29.01 -15.74 8.13
C PRO A 535 27.73 -15.28 7.40
N ILE A 536 26.81 -16.20 7.10
CA ILE A 536 25.63 -15.94 6.26
C ILE A 536 24.43 -15.30 7.00
N GLY A 537 24.43 -15.31 8.33
CA GLY A 537 23.31 -14.78 9.13
C GLY A 537 23.13 -13.27 8.98
N ASN A 538 24.21 -12.52 8.76
CA ASN A 538 24.18 -11.08 8.50
C ASN A 538 25.39 -10.62 7.65
N PRO A 539 25.32 -9.44 7.01
CA PRO A 539 26.40 -8.98 6.13
C PRO A 539 27.70 -8.57 6.83
N GLN A 540 27.68 -8.09 8.09
CA GLN A 540 28.92 -7.72 8.78
C GLN A 540 29.77 -8.95 9.13
N ASN A 541 29.15 -10.06 9.51
CA ASN A 541 29.83 -11.35 9.70
C ASN A 541 30.41 -11.88 8.40
N LEU A 542 29.75 -11.61 7.26
CA LEU A 542 30.23 -12.00 5.93
C LEU A 542 31.54 -11.31 5.58
N VAL A 543 31.62 -10.00 5.81
CA VAL A 543 32.86 -9.20 5.70
C VAL A 543 33.95 -9.79 6.59
N ILE A 544 33.65 -10.06 7.87
CA ILE A 544 34.63 -10.62 8.82
C ILE A 544 35.14 -11.97 8.33
N ALA A 545 34.27 -12.90 7.93
CA ALA A 545 34.66 -14.24 7.53
C ALA A 545 35.57 -14.24 6.28
N VAL A 546 35.30 -13.35 5.33
CA VAL A 546 36.14 -13.17 4.12
C VAL A 546 37.48 -12.52 4.47
N GLN A 547 37.49 -11.41 5.22
CA GLN A 547 38.73 -10.69 5.56
C GLN A 547 39.66 -11.49 6.49
N SER A 548 39.10 -12.11 7.53
CA SER A 548 39.82 -12.98 8.48
C SER A 548 40.23 -14.34 7.89
N LYS A 549 39.64 -14.72 6.74
CA LYS A 549 39.79 -16.03 6.10
C LYS A 549 39.42 -17.21 7.02
N ILE A 550 38.59 -16.99 8.03
CA ILE A 550 38.13 -18.04 8.96
C ILE A 550 37.11 -18.94 8.24
N PRO A 551 37.36 -20.27 8.12
CA PRO A 551 36.40 -21.19 7.50
C PRO A 551 35.06 -21.23 8.26
N PHE A 552 33.96 -21.38 7.53
CA PHE A 552 32.59 -21.30 8.06
C PHE A 552 32.38 -22.16 9.32
N GLY A 553 32.86 -23.41 9.32
CA GLY A 553 32.77 -24.30 10.49
C GLY A 553 33.52 -23.77 11.72
N LYS A 554 34.70 -23.15 11.55
CA LYS A 554 35.46 -22.56 12.67
C LYS A 554 34.81 -21.28 13.19
N PHE A 555 34.20 -20.49 12.31
CA PHE A 555 33.38 -19.33 12.70
C PHE A 555 32.17 -19.78 13.53
N LEU A 556 31.43 -20.77 13.03
CA LEU A 556 30.27 -21.37 13.69
C LEU A 556 30.62 -21.87 15.10
N PHE A 557 31.59 -22.78 15.23
CA PHE A 557 31.93 -23.35 16.53
C PHE A 557 32.57 -22.34 17.50
N GLY A 558 33.18 -21.26 16.99
CA GLY A 558 33.76 -20.20 17.81
C GLY A 558 32.75 -19.23 18.43
N ILE A 559 31.53 -19.11 17.89
CA ILE A 559 30.48 -18.21 18.42
C ILE A 559 29.25 -18.98 18.96
N LEU A 560 29.05 -20.24 18.56
CA LEU A 560 27.94 -21.08 19.01
C LEU A 560 27.75 -21.13 20.55
N PRO A 561 28.80 -21.23 21.40
CA PRO A 561 28.63 -21.17 22.85
C PRO A 561 28.06 -19.83 23.33
N ALA A 562 28.58 -18.72 22.80
CA ALA A 562 28.12 -17.37 23.13
C ALA A 562 26.68 -17.13 22.66
N MET A 563 26.31 -17.59 21.47
CA MET A 563 24.92 -17.49 20.99
C MET A 563 23.94 -18.28 21.86
N LEU A 564 24.23 -19.54 22.17
CA LEU A 564 23.32 -20.39 22.96
C LEU A 564 23.07 -19.80 24.37
N VAL A 565 24.11 -19.33 25.04
CA VAL A 565 23.99 -18.64 26.33
C VAL A 565 23.31 -17.28 26.16
N GLY A 566 23.67 -16.50 25.13
CA GLY A 566 23.12 -15.18 24.87
C GLY A 566 21.62 -15.18 24.58
N VAL A 567 21.12 -16.13 23.78
CA VAL A 567 19.67 -16.32 23.53
C VAL A 567 18.96 -16.74 24.80
N THR A 568 19.55 -17.61 25.61
CA THR A 568 18.99 -18.05 26.89
C THR A 568 18.89 -16.89 27.88
N VAL A 569 19.95 -16.08 28.02
CA VAL A 569 19.97 -14.86 28.84
C VAL A 569 18.95 -13.83 28.34
N ASN A 570 18.88 -13.60 27.03
CA ASN A 570 17.92 -12.67 26.43
C ASN A 570 16.46 -13.09 26.70
N ALA A 571 16.16 -14.39 26.59
CA ALA A 571 14.86 -14.95 26.95
C ALA A 571 14.54 -14.79 28.45
N ILE A 572 15.52 -15.00 29.34
CA ILE A 572 15.36 -14.77 30.78
C ILE A 572 15.08 -13.28 31.08
N ILE A 573 15.82 -12.35 30.47
CA ILE A 573 15.61 -10.90 30.64
C ILE A 573 14.19 -10.52 30.20
N LEU A 574 13.73 -11.00 29.04
CA LEU A 574 12.37 -10.76 28.55
C LEU A 574 11.30 -11.38 29.45
N LEU A 575 11.50 -12.62 29.92
CA LEU A 575 10.60 -13.29 30.87
C LEU A 575 10.50 -12.52 32.18
N CYS A 576 11.61 -12.04 32.75
CA CYS A 576 11.62 -11.26 33.98
C CYS A 576 10.94 -9.90 33.80
N MET A 577 11.28 -9.16 32.73
CA MET A 577 10.76 -7.81 32.49
C MET A 577 9.26 -7.80 32.15
N PHE A 578 8.76 -8.84 31.48
CA PHE A 578 7.34 -9.00 31.14
C PHE A 578 6.59 -10.02 32.01
N TRP A 579 7.17 -10.48 33.14
CA TRP A 579 6.64 -11.61 33.91
C TRP A 579 5.15 -11.50 34.25
N ARG A 580 4.72 -10.33 34.78
CA ARG A 580 3.32 -10.06 35.14
C ARG A 580 2.40 -10.04 33.92
N LEU A 581 2.87 -9.45 32.82
CA LEU A 581 2.14 -9.32 31.56
C LEU A 581 1.90 -10.68 30.88
N LEU A 582 2.84 -11.61 31.07
CA LEU A 582 2.80 -13.00 30.58
C LEU A 582 2.20 -13.99 31.60
N SER A 583 1.59 -13.50 32.69
CA SER A 583 0.95 -14.33 33.73
C SER A 583 -0.55 -14.08 33.89
N PHE A 584 -1.14 -13.18 33.10
CA PHE A 584 -2.59 -12.96 33.07
C PHE A 584 -3.26 -13.94 32.10
N GLU A 585 -3.45 -15.16 32.58
CA GLU A 585 -4.44 -16.09 32.03
C GLU A 585 -5.74 -15.81 32.79
N LYS A 586 -6.82 -15.45 32.09
CA LYS A 586 -8.08 -15.01 32.73
C LYS A 586 -9.11 -16.14 32.64
N ASP A 587 -9.47 -16.70 33.79
CA ASP A 587 -10.60 -17.60 33.93
C ASP A 587 -11.88 -16.95 33.38
N LEU A 588 -12.52 -17.62 32.42
CA LEU A 588 -13.85 -17.27 31.90
C LEU A 588 -14.47 -18.49 31.20
N GLU A 589 -14.99 -19.38 32.06
CA GLU A 589 -16.11 -20.32 31.88
C GLU A 589 -16.20 -21.19 30.60
N ASP A 590 -16.24 -22.51 30.81
CA ASP A 590 -16.70 -23.49 29.83
C ASP A 590 -18.13 -23.16 29.35
N ALA A 591 -18.25 -22.74 28.10
CA ALA A 591 -19.50 -22.72 27.34
C ALA A 591 -19.34 -23.63 26.11
N THR A 592 -19.88 -24.83 26.20
CA THR A 592 -19.77 -25.92 25.22
C THR A 592 -20.04 -25.47 23.78
N VAL A 593 -19.10 -25.74 22.88
CA VAL A 593 -19.31 -25.77 21.42
C VAL A 593 -18.74 -27.09 20.88
N ASP A 594 -19.55 -27.83 20.13
CA ASP A 594 -19.24 -29.19 19.69
C ASP A 594 -18.08 -29.27 18.69
N VAL A 595 -17.42 -30.44 18.70
CA VAL A 595 -16.43 -30.82 17.70
C VAL A 595 -17.13 -31.15 16.38
N VAL A 596 -16.99 -30.27 15.40
CA VAL A 596 -17.31 -30.55 13.98
C VAL A 596 -16.00 -30.55 13.18
N ALA A 597 -15.89 -31.47 12.21
CA ALA A 597 -14.63 -31.87 11.61
C ALA A 597 -13.94 -30.79 10.74
N GLU A 598 -12.61 -30.91 10.61
CA GLU A 598 -11.88 -30.32 9.48
C GLU A 598 -12.27 -31.05 8.18
N ASP A 599 -12.74 -30.32 7.17
CA ASP A 599 -12.76 -30.82 5.78
C ASP A 599 -12.42 -29.69 4.78
N ASP A 600 -11.63 -30.08 3.78
CA ASP A 600 -11.21 -29.37 2.55
C ASP A 600 -11.22 -27.82 2.46
N VAL A 601 -10.04 -27.22 2.71
CA VAL A 601 -9.66 -25.94 2.10
C VAL A 601 -9.06 -26.21 0.71
N THR A 602 -9.91 -26.16 -0.33
CA THR A 602 -9.49 -26.33 -1.73
C THR A 602 -8.70 -25.12 -2.24
N SER A 603 -7.40 -25.31 -2.46
CA SER A 603 -6.52 -24.24 -2.94
C SER A 603 -6.61 -24.06 -4.47
N HIS A 604 -7.26 -23.01 -4.95
CA HIS A 604 -7.16 -22.62 -6.35
C HIS A 604 -5.73 -22.11 -6.68
N ARG A 605 -5.13 -22.69 -7.72
CA ARG A 605 -3.76 -22.38 -8.17
C ARG A 605 -3.77 -21.23 -9.17
N PHE A 606 -2.93 -20.22 -8.94
CA PHE A 606 -2.51 -19.30 -10.00
C PHE A 606 -1.68 -20.02 -11.06
N SER A 607 -1.75 -19.54 -12.31
CA SER A 607 -0.89 -19.97 -13.42
C SER A 607 -0.16 -18.75 -14.01
N PRO A 608 1.18 -18.75 -14.10
CA PRO A 608 1.94 -17.64 -14.68
C PRO A 608 2.21 -17.84 -16.18
N ALA A 609 1.87 -16.84 -17.00
CA ALA A 609 2.34 -16.64 -18.38
C ALA A 609 1.85 -15.27 -18.92
N THR A 610 2.49 -14.57 -19.86
CA THR A 610 3.91 -14.47 -20.27
C THR A 610 4.00 -13.14 -21.04
N LEU A 611 5.04 -12.34 -20.83
CA LEU A 611 5.20 -11.04 -21.53
C LEU A 611 6.18 -11.21 -22.70
N SER A 612 5.68 -11.07 -23.93
CA SER A 612 6.49 -11.10 -25.16
C SER A 612 7.27 -9.80 -25.34
N HIS A 613 8.59 -9.89 -25.38
CA HIS A 613 9.46 -8.77 -25.76
C HIS A 613 9.25 -8.38 -27.23
N LEU A 614 9.43 -7.10 -27.53
CA LEU A 614 9.78 -6.60 -28.85
C LEU A 614 10.95 -5.63 -28.71
N THR A 615 12.02 -5.87 -29.46
CA THR A 615 13.30 -5.16 -29.33
C THR A 615 13.31 -3.86 -30.12
N SER A 616 13.82 -2.79 -29.51
CA SER A 616 14.17 -1.55 -30.22
C SER A 616 15.51 -1.69 -30.94
N SER A 617 15.55 -1.41 -32.25
CA SER A 617 16.80 -1.29 -33.01
C SER A 617 16.74 -0.13 -34.03
N THR A 618 17.38 0.97 -33.65
CA THR A 618 18.16 1.89 -34.51
C THR A 618 17.59 2.41 -35.85
N SER A 619 17.32 3.73 -35.83
CA SER A 619 17.82 4.75 -36.78
C SER A 619 17.58 4.64 -38.29
N GLN A 620 16.87 5.63 -38.83
CA GLN A 620 17.21 6.31 -40.09
C GLN A 620 16.66 7.76 -40.07
N ASP A 621 17.56 8.74 -40.22
CA ASP A 621 17.53 10.02 -40.98
C ASP A 621 16.22 10.88 -41.07
N LEU A 622 16.24 12.21 -41.27
CA LEU A 622 17.25 13.10 -41.87
C LEU A 622 17.07 14.58 -41.40
N SER A 623 18.13 15.41 -41.54
CA SER A 623 18.21 16.90 -41.62
C SER A 623 17.05 17.80 -41.11
N SER A 624 17.21 18.80 -40.24
CA SER A 624 18.21 19.89 -40.11
C SER A 624 18.05 21.11 -41.05
N ALA A 625 17.50 22.20 -40.50
CA ALA A 625 17.79 23.61 -40.80
C ALA A 625 17.69 24.35 -39.44
N LEU A 626 18.66 25.10 -38.92
CA LEU A 626 19.44 26.23 -39.47
C LEU A 626 18.54 27.45 -39.77
N ASP A 627 18.68 28.64 -39.17
CA ASP A 627 19.53 29.18 -38.08
C ASP A 627 18.69 30.28 -37.37
N ASP A 628 18.60 30.42 -36.04
CA ASP A 628 19.55 30.86 -34.99
C ASP A 628 19.51 32.39 -34.69
N VAL A 629 19.95 32.77 -33.48
CA VAL A 629 20.14 34.13 -32.91
C VAL A 629 18.95 34.87 -32.26
N ASN A 630 19.10 35.03 -30.94
CA ASN A 630 18.37 35.79 -29.89
C ASN A 630 18.53 37.34 -29.99
N PRO A 631 18.01 38.20 -29.07
CA PRO A 631 16.97 38.06 -28.01
C PRO A 631 16.01 39.29 -27.85
N SER A 632 15.23 39.29 -26.74
CA SER A 632 14.87 40.44 -25.86
C SER A 632 13.69 41.40 -26.15
N GLU A 633 12.74 41.38 -25.20
CA GLU A 633 12.18 42.49 -24.39
C GLU A 633 11.22 43.61 -24.90
N ILE A 634 10.24 43.90 -24.01
CA ILE A 634 9.64 45.20 -23.62
C ILE A 634 8.45 45.83 -24.41
N MET A 635 7.29 45.81 -23.72
CA MET A 635 6.20 46.83 -23.59
C MET A 635 5.38 47.38 -24.77
N ASN A 636 4.07 47.51 -24.49
CA ASN A 636 3.09 48.60 -24.78
C ASN A 636 2.95 49.17 -26.22
N GLY A 637 1.74 49.51 -26.71
CA GLY A 637 0.40 49.41 -26.13
C GLY A 637 -0.64 50.28 -26.85
N GLU A 638 -1.93 50.01 -26.57
CA GLU A 638 -3.14 50.85 -26.79
C GLU A 638 -3.58 51.35 -28.20
N SER A 639 -4.88 51.15 -28.46
CA SER A 639 -5.80 51.92 -29.34
C SER A 639 -5.65 51.81 -30.88
N GLY A 640 -6.75 51.86 -31.67
CA GLY A 640 -8.18 51.76 -31.31
C GLY A 640 -9.15 52.20 -32.42
N ARG A 641 -10.42 51.72 -32.37
CA ARG A 641 -11.56 51.98 -33.29
C ARG A 641 -11.37 51.39 -34.71
N ASP A 642 -12.41 51.17 -35.54
CA ASP A 642 -13.87 51.43 -35.48
C ASP A 642 -14.64 50.36 -36.31
N GLY A 643 -15.99 50.41 -36.38
CA GLY A 643 -16.72 49.99 -37.60
C GLY A 643 -17.76 48.85 -37.56
N SER A 644 -18.95 49.13 -37.02
CA SER A 644 -20.29 48.71 -37.53
C SER A 644 -20.58 47.26 -38.03
N LEU A 645 -21.40 46.54 -37.26
CA LEU A 645 -22.69 45.91 -37.65
C LEU A 645 -23.00 45.59 -39.13
N LYS A 646 -23.38 44.31 -39.38
CA LYS A 646 -24.67 43.93 -40.01
C LYS A 646 -25.06 42.46 -39.75
N SER A 647 -26.27 42.07 -40.13
CA SER A 647 -27.01 40.92 -39.56
C SER A 647 -27.81 40.09 -40.62
N GLN A 648 -28.54 39.07 -40.13
CA GLN A 648 -29.55 38.20 -40.80
C GLN A 648 -29.05 37.01 -41.65
N SER A 649 -29.87 35.98 -41.95
CA SER A 649 -30.60 35.00 -41.08
C SER A 649 -31.64 34.17 -41.86
N SER A 650 -31.54 32.83 -41.86
CA SER A 650 -32.59 31.84 -42.25
C SER A 650 -32.04 30.41 -42.02
N LEU A 651 -32.67 29.39 -41.42
CA LEU A 651 -34.02 28.79 -41.55
C LEU A 651 -34.28 28.19 -42.95
N GLY A 652 -34.65 26.92 -43.16
CA GLY A 652 -34.85 25.76 -42.25
C GLY A 652 -34.22 24.47 -42.82
N GLU A 653 -34.84 23.27 -42.83
CA GLU A 653 -36.16 22.86 -42.28
C GLU A 653 -36.25 21.30 -42.09
N ASN A 654 -37.43 20.67 -42.24
CA ASN A 654 -37.73 19.24 -41.97
C ASN A 654 -37.60 18.32 -43.22
N ALA A 655 -37.92 17.00 -43.29
CA ALA A 655 -38.61 16.05 -42.40
C ALA A 655 -38.19 14.57 -42.73
N LEU A 656 -38.13 13.62 -41.77
CA LEU A 656 -39.08 12.52 -41.43
C LEU A 656 -39.14 11.25 -42.31
N GLU A 657 -39.61 10.16 -41.67
CA GLU A 657 -39.85 8.76 -42.15
C GLU A 657 -38.59 7.93 -42.53
N ARG A 658 -38.26 6.72 -42.02
CA ARG A 658 -38.87 5.61 -41.21
C ARG A 658 -39.38 4.41 -42.04
N ILE A 659 -39.15 3.18 -41.50
CA ILE A 659 -39.76 1.87 -41.82
C ILE A 659 -38.98 0.89 -42.76
N SER A 660 -38.22 -0.02 -42.10
CA SER A 660 -38.26 -1.51 -42.21
C SER A 660 -37.71 -2.30 -43.41
N SER A 661 -37.19 -3.51 -43.06
CA SER A 661 -37.16 -4.81 -43.80
C SER A 661 -36.56 -4.83 -45.22
N GLY A 662 -35.52 -5.60 -45.52
CA GLY A 662 -35.24 -6.99 -45.12
C GLY A 662 -35.08 -7.86 -46.39
N GLY A 663 -34.55 -9.08 -46.27
CA GLY A 663 -34.52 -10.05 -47.38
C GLY A 663 -33.14 -10.28 -48.02
N ASP A 664 -32.70 -11.53 -47.90
CA ASP A 664 -31.61 -12.20 -48.61
C ASP A 664 -31.69 -12.01 -50.15
N GLU A 665 -30.61 -12.07 -50.94
CA GLU A 665 -29.85 -13.30 -51.24
C GLU A 665 -28.43 -13.07 -51.83
N ILE A 666 -27.73 -14.19 -52.01
CA ILE A 666 -26.36 -14.47 -52.48
C ILE A 666 -26.50 -15.44 -53.71
N PRO A 667 -25.51 -15.84 -54.58
CA PRO A 667 -24.07 -15.51 -54.73
C PRO A 667 -23.62 -15.14 -56.19
N ARG A 668 -22.32 -14.83 -56.41
CA ARG A 668 -21.31 -15.75 -57.07
C ARG A 668 -20.07 -15.05 -57.66
N ASN A 669 -18.89 -15.57 -57.27
CA ASN A 669 -17.70 -15.93 -58.07
C ASN A 669 -17.03 -14.84 -58.97
N SER A 670 -15.76 -14.92 -59.41
CA SER A 670 -14.94 -16.11 -59.69
C SER A 670 -13.44 -15.82 -59.89
N LEU A 671 -12.58 -16.85 -59.74
CA LEU A 671 -11.32 -17.12 -60.49
C LEU A 671 -10.13 -16.12 -60.32
N ALA A 672 -8.85 -16.47 -60.53
CA ALA A 672 -8.15 -17.74 -60.85
C ALA A 672 -6.76 -17.74 -60.14
N SER A 673 -6.15 -18.88 -59.71
CA SER A 673 -5.22 -19.74 -60.47
C SER A 673 -3.96 -19.02 -61.00
N LYS A 674 -2.70 -19.49 -60.88
CA LYS A 674 -2.10 -20.85 -60.73
C LYS A 674 -0.74 -20.72 -59.97
N GLU A 675 0.21 -21.66 -59.83
CA GLU A 675 0.49 -22.97 -60.45
C GLU A 675 1.19 -23.95 -59.45
N ALA A 676 1.63 -25.13 -59.93
CA ALA A 676 2.60 -26.03 -59.29
C ALA A 676 4.05 -25.47 -59.31
N ILE A 677 5.11 -26.00 -58.64
CA ILE A 677 5.39 -27.19 -57.80
C ILE A 677 6.68 -26.88 -56.98
N SER A 678 7.14 -27.54 -55.89
CA SER A 678 6.64 -28.65 -55.04
C SER A 678 6.74 -28.19 -53.55
N GLY A 679 7.29 -28.83 -52.49
CA GLY A 679 7.94 -30.13 -52.22
C GLY A 679 9.32 -29.97 -51.54
N SER A 680 9.79 -30.84 -50.62
CA SER A 680 9.17 -31.99 -49.93
C SER A 680 10.09 -32.41 -48.74
N ALA A 681 9.74 -33.23 -47.73
CA ALA A 681 8.58 -34.09 -47.48
C ALA A 681 8.35 -34.28 -45.94
N ILE A 682 7.76 -35.41 -45.53
CA ILE A 682 7.67 -36.00 -44.16
C ILE A 682 6.87 -35.21 -43.08
N SER A 683 5.57 -35.53 -42.98
CA SER A 683 4.81 -35.98 -41.79
C SER A 683 4.88 -35.21 -40.45
N GLN A 684 3.83 -34.94 -39.65
CA GLN A 684 2.35 -34.99 -39.67
C GLN A 684 1.92 -34.17 -38.40
N ARG A 685 0.89 -33.31 -38.28
CA ARG A 685 -0.44 -33.10 -38.90
C ARG A 685 -1.55 -34.08 -38.41
N GLU A 686 -2.71 -33.70 -37.83
CA GLU A 686 -3.28 -32.45 -37.22
C GLU A 686 -4.63 -32.75 -36.48
N LYS A 687 -5.13 -31.78 -35.67
CA LYS A 687 -6.56 -31.35 -35.46
C LYS A 687 -7.73 -32.30 -35.07
N ASN A 688 -8.52 -31.89 -34.06
CA ASN A 688 -9.94 -31.39 -34.10
C ASN A 688 -10.54 -31.35 -32.67
N ILE A 689 -11.42 -30.46 -32.15
CA ILE A 689 -12.39 -29.43 -32.60
C ILE A 689 -13.89 -29.82 -32.42
N SER A 690 -14.52 -29.32 -31.34
CA SER A 690 -15.97 -28.96 -31.15
C SER A 690 -17.09 -30.05 -31.25
N ALA A 691 -18.35 -29.88 -30.79
CA ALA A 691 -18.97 -29.14 -29.65
C ALA A 691 -20.51 -29.45 -29.54
N ARG A 692 -21.13 -29.25 -28.33
CA ARG A 692 -22.60 -29.11 -28.04
C ARG A 692 -23.53 -30.34 -28.35
N ARG A 693 -24.79 -30.48 -27.86
CA ARG A 693 -25.52 -30.13 -26.60
C ARG A 693 -26.96 -30.75 -26.66
N THR A 694 -27.61 -31.10 -25.54
CA THR A 694 -29.11 -31.34 -25.34
C THR A 694 -29.78 -32.51 -26.11
N VAL A 695 -30.93 -33.14 -25.75
CA VAL A 695 -31.65 -33.43 -24.45
C VAL A 695 -32.81 -34.46 -24.68
N ARG A 696 -33.22 -35.27 -23.67
CA ARG A 696 -34.43 -36.18 -23.62
C ARG A 696 -34.49 -37.31 -24.70
N SER A 697 -35.34 -38.36 -24.72
CA SER A 697 -36.16 -39.22 -23.81
C SER A 697 -37.19 -39.97 -24.72
N GLU A 698 -37.71 -41.19 -24.53
CA GLU A 698 -37.57 -42.25 -23.49
C GLU A 698 -38.09 -43.63 -24.01
N THR A 699 -38.02 -44.68 -23.17
CA THR A 699 -38.78 -45.97 -23.18
C THR A 699 -38.57 -47.07 -24.27
N SER A 700 -38.34 -48.31 -23.78
CA SER A 700 -38.73 -49.66 -24.30
C SER A 700 -38.49 -50.06 -25.77
N GLY A 701 -37.94 -51.23 -26.11
CA GLY A 701 -37.44 -52.36 -25.30
C GLY A 701 -37.29 -53.63 -26.18
N GLY A 702 -36.33 -54.53 -25.87
CA GLY A 702 -36.13 -55.78 -26.63
C GLY A 702 -34.68 -56.24 -26.73
N THR A 703 -34.36 -57.35 -26.08
CA THR A 703 -33.04 -58.00 -26.00
C THR A 703 -32.41 -58.38 -27.35
N HIS A 704 -31.10 -58.11 -27.54
CA HIS A 704 -30.05 -59.16 -27.48
C HIS A 704 -28.60 -58.63 -27.53
N THR A 705 -27.73 -59.19 -26.67
CA THR A 705 -26.26 -59.32 -26.78
C THR A 705 -25.41 -58.22 -27.47
N THR A 706 -24.71 -57.39 -26.68
CA THR A 706 -23.22 -57.34 -26.61
C THR A 706 -22.73 -56.28 -25.59
N ASN A 707 -21.45 -56.33 -25.21
CA ASN A 707 -20.89 -55.56 -24.08
C ASN A 707 -20.69 -54.07 -24.38
N ALA A 708 -21.42 -53.19 -23.68
CA ALA A 708 -21.23 -51.74 -23.71
C ALA A 708 -21.28 -51.11 -22.30
N SER A 709 -20.24 -51.34 -21.47
CA SER A 709 -20.08 -50.61 -20.19
C SER A 709 -18.61 -50.40 -19.83
N ARG A 710 -18.02 -49.31 -20.35
CA ARG A 710 -16.72 -48.74 -19.90
C ARG A 710 -16.43 -47.36 -20.53
N LYS A 711 -17.30 -46.37 -20.30
CA LYS A 711 -17.06 -44.97 -20.77
C LYS A 711 -17.55 -43.83 -19.86
N GLY A 712 -18.20 -44.12 -18.73
CA GLY A 712 -18.53 -43.11 -17.70
C GLY A 712 -17.42 -42.90 -16.66
N ALA A 713 -16.66 -43.95 -16.32
CA ALA A 713 -15.66 -43.92 -15.24
C ALA A 713 -14.28 -43.34 -15.63
N SER A 714 -14.07 -42.99 -16.91
CA SER A 714 -12.76 -42.63 -17.47
C SER A 714 -12.47 -41.13 -17.54
N ILE A 715 -13.36 -40.26 -17.04
CA ILE A 715 -13.15 -38.81 -17.03
C ILE A 715 -12.63 -38.36 -15.65
N HIS A 716 -13.36 -38.65 -14.57
CA HIS A 716 -12.87 -38.42 -13.19
C HIS A 716 -11.48 -39.04 -12.95
N SER A 717 -11.28 -40.30 -13.35
CA SER A 717 -9.99 -41.00 -13.17
C SER A 717 -8.85 -40.52 -14.09
N VAL A 718 -9.08 -39.50 -14.93
CA VAL A 718 -8.05 -38.77 -15.69
C VAL A 718 -7.73 -37.44 -15.02
N GLU A 719 -8.73 -36.71 -14.54
CA GLU A 719 -8.53 -35.45 -13.79
C GLU A 719 -7.86 -35.68 -12.43
N GLU A 720 -8.28 -36.70 -11.67
CA GLU A 720 -7.59 -37.16 -10.46
C GLU A 720 -6.12 -37.51 -10.73
N LYS A 721 -5.85 -38.09 -11.92
CA LYS A 721 -4.50 -38.51 -12.31
C LYS A 721 -3.61 -37.30 -12.59
N ASP A 722 -4.10 -36.32 -13.35
CA ASP A 722 -3.35 -35.10 -13.63
C ASP A 722 -3.07 -34.30 -12.35
N ASP A 723 -4.05 -34.17 -11.44
CA ASP A 723 -3.79 -33.47 -10.18
C ASP A 723 -2.86 -34.26 -9.23
N SER A 724 -2.90 -35.59 -9.24
CA SER A 724 -1.90 -36.41 -8.54
C SER A 724 -0.48 -36.17 -9.08
N VAL A 725 -0.32 -36.02 -10.40
CA VAL A 725 0.97 -35.71 -11.05
C VAL A 725 1.42 -34.29 -10.74
N LYS A 726 0.52 -33.30 -10.73
CA LYS A 726 0.81 -31.92 -10.30
C LYS A 726 1.24 -31.87 -8.82
N ARG A 727 0.59 -32.65 -7.95
CA ARG A 727 0.94 -32.80 -6.52
C ARG A 727 2.32 -33.44 -6.33
N TRP A 728 2.61 -34.53 -7.05
CA TRP A 728 3.93 -35.18 -7.03
C TRP A 728 5.04 -34.25 -7.56
N LYS A 729 4.82 -33.52 -8.66
CA LYS A 729 5.79 -32.54 -9.18
C LYS A 729 6.09 -31.43 -8.16
N ARG A 730 5.07 -30.87 -7.49
CA ARG A 730 5.28 -29.86 -6.43
C ARG A 730 6.03 -30.45 -5.23
N LEU A 731 5.77 -31.71 -4.85
CA LEU A 731 6.49 -32.37 -3.76
C LEU A 731 7.97 -32.62 -4.11
N LEU A 732 8.25 -33.14 -5.30
CA LEU A 732 9.61 -33.37 -5.79
C LEU A 732 10.42 -32.08 -5.88
N TRP A 733 9.86 -31.02 -6.48
CA TRP A 733 10.51 -29.70 -6.56
C TRP A 733 10.86 -29.15 -5.18
N LYS A 734 9.94 -29.22 -4.20
CA LYS A 734 10.23 -28.83 -2.80
C LYS A 734 11.38 -29.62 -2.22
N THR A 735 11.37 -30.94 -2.36
CA THR A 735 12.45 -31.81 -1.88
C THR A 735 13.79 -31.44 -2.52
N SER A 736 13.82 -31.12 -3.83
CA SER A 736 15.02 -30.63 -4.51
C SER A 736 15.52 -29.29 -3.96
N VAL A 737 14.63 -28.32 -3.67
CA VAL A 737 14.99 -27.04 -3.04
C VAL A 737 15.64 -27.26 -1.67
N TYR A 738 15.06 -28.15 -0.84
CA TYR A 738 15.63 -28.50 0.45
C TYR A 738 16.98 -29.24 0.32
N LEU A 739 17.11 -30.18 -0.63
CA LEU A 739 18.36 -30.91 -0.87
C LEU A 739 19.50 -29.99 -1.34
N VAL A 740 19.25 -29.04 -2.24
CA VAL A 740 20.26 -28.06 -2.67
C VAL A 740 20.66 -27.13 -1.51
N THR A 741 19.69 -26.70 -0.69
CA THR A 741 19.96 -25.87 0.49
C THR A 741 20.82 -26.62 1.53
N VAL A 742 20.50 -27.89 1.81
CA VAL A 742 21.28 -28.73 2.72
C VAL A 742 22.67 -29.03 2.13
N GLY A 743 22.77 -29.28 0.83
CA GLY A 743 24.05 -29.43 0.12
C GLY A 743 24.94 -28.19 0.22
N MET A 744 24.35 -26.99 0.08
CA MET A 744 25.05 -25.71 0.29
C MET A 744 25.60 -25.60 1.72
N LEU A 745 24.78 -25.91 2.74
CA LEU A 745 25.20 -25.85 4.14
C LEU A 745 26.30 -26.87 4.47
N ILE A 746 26.22 -28.09 3.93
CA ILE A 746 27.27 -29.11 4.06
C ILE A 746 28.57 -28.63 3.39
N ALA A 747 28.49 -28.09 2.17
CA ALA A 747 29.65 -27.57 1.45
C ALA A 747 30.34 -26.41 2.20
N LEU A 748 29.55 -25.49 2.79
CA LEU A 748 30.07 -24.44 3.67
C LEU A 748 30.77 -25.02 4.90
N LEU A 749 30.17 -26.00 5.59
CA LEU A 749 30.77 -26.69 6.74
C LEU A 749 32.07 -27.43 6.38
N MET A 750 32.16 -27.99 5.17
CA MET A 750 33.38 -28.61 4.63
C MET A 750 34.49 -27.59 4.27
N GLY A 751 34.22 -26.28 4.37
CA GLY A 751 35.21 -25.22 4.13
C GLY A 751 35.41 -24.86 2.64
N LEU A 752 34.46 -25.20 1.77
CA LEU A 752 34.46 -24.73 0.38
C LEU A 752 34.29 -23.21 0.32
N ASN A 753 34.73 -22.59 -0.78
CA ASN A 753 34.63 -21.14 -0.95
C ASN A 753 33.18 -20.68 -0.83
N MET A 754 32.90 -19.81 0.14
CA MET A 754 31.53 -19.48 0.53
C MET A 754 30.74 -18.86 -0.63
N SER A 755 31.35 -17.93 -1.37
CA SER A 755 30.73 -17.22 -2.49
C SER A 755 30.36 -18.18 -3.62
N TRP A 756 31.33 -18.96 -4.12
CA TRP A 756 31.07 -19.95 -5.16
C TRP A 756 30.06 -21.01 -4.73
N THR A 757 30.05 -21.40 -3.44
CA THR A 757 29.06 -22.34 -2.89
C THR A 757 27.65 -21.78 -2.95
N ALA A 758 27.43 -20.53 -2.52
CA ALA A 758 26.12 -19.89 -2.57
C ALA A 758 25.65 -19.55 -3.99
N ILE A 759 26.56 -19.10 -4.87
CA ILE A 759 26.25 -18.88 -6.29
C ILE A 759 25.85 -20.19 -6.97
N THR A 760 26.58 -21.29 -6.71
CA THR A 760 26.26 -22.61 -7.28
C THR A 760 24.90 -23.12 -6.78
N ALA A 761 24.58 -22.92 -5.50
CA ALA A 761 23.26 -23.26 -4.96
C ALA A 761 22.13 -22.43 -5.58
N ALA A 762 22.32 -21.12 -5.71
CA ALA A 762 21.36 -20.23 -6.37
C ALA A 762 21.15 -20.59 -7.85
N LEU A 763 22.22 -20.85 -8.59
CA LEU A 763 22.15 -21.29 -9.98
C LEU A 763 21.45 -22.64 -10.13
N ALA A 764 21.75 -23.60 -9.25
CA ALA A 764 21.07 -24.91 -9.24
C ALA A 764 19.57 -24.77 -8.96
N LEU A 765 19.15 -23.88 -8.06
CA LEU A 765 17.74 -23.59 -7.78
C LEU A 765 17.03 -22.93 -8.98
N VAL A 766 17.68 -21.94 -9.62
CA VAL A 766 17.18 -21.30 -10.85
C VAL A 766 17.01 -22.30 -12.00
N VAL A 767 17.94 -23.26 -12.15
CA VAL A 767 17.82 -24.35 -13.14
C VAL A 767 16.71 -25.34 -12.76
N LEU A 768 16.58 -25.69 -11.47
CA LEU A 768 15.56 -26.62 -10.96
C LEU A 768 14.11 -26.12 -11.07
N ASP A 769 13.91 -24.82 -11.29
CA ASP A 769 12.58 -24.26 -11.54
C ASP A 769 12.02 -24.70 -12.91
N PHE A 770 12.91 -25.00 -13.88
CA PHE A 770 12.58 -25.39 -15.27
C PHE A 770 11.54 -24.47 -15.95
N LYS A 771 11.51 -23.19 -15.55
CA LYS A 771 10.54 -22.16 -15.92
C LYS A 771 11.21 -20.77 -15.93
N ASP A 772 10.44 -19.73 -16.23
CA ASP A 772 10.88 -18.35 -16.11
C ASP A 772 11.22 -18.02 -14.64
N ALA A 773 12.51 -17.78 -14.37
CA ALA A 773 13.02 -17.41 -13.05
C ALA A 773 12.89 -15.91 -12.74
N ARG A 774 12.39 -15.09 -13.69
CA ARG A 774 12.16 -13.65 -13.49
C ARG A 774 11.40 -13.32 -12.19
N PRO A 775 10.28 -14.01 -11.81
CA PRO A 775 9.57 -13.70 -10.57
C PRO A 775 10.39 -13.99 -9.28
N SER A 776 11.37 -14.89 -9.37
CA SER A 776 12.30 -15.19 -8.27
C SER A 776 13.45 -14.16 -8.21
N LEU A 777 13.89 -13.65 -9.37
CA LEU A 777 14.94 -12.62 -9.46
C LEU A 777 14.43 -11.20 -9.17
N GLU A 778 13.21 -10.86 -9.56
CA GLU A 778 12.57 -9.56 -9.24
C GLU A 778 12.38 -9.34 -7.73
N LYS A 779 12.37 -10.42 -6.93
CA LYS A 779 12.39 -10.38 -5.45
C LYS A 779 13.77 -10.07 -4.84
N VAL A 780 14.86 -10.09 -5.61
CA VAL A 780 16.22 -9.87 -5.08
C VAL A 780 16.44 -8.39 -4.74
N SER A 781 17.04 -8.11 -3.59
CA SER A 781 17.29 -6.73 -3.13
C SER A 781 18.52 -6.11 -3.81
N TYR A 782 18.40 -5.77 -5.10
CA TYR A 782 19.46 -5.09 -5.87
C TYR A 782 19.90 -3.77 -5.23
N SER A 783 19.00 -3.06 -4.55
CA SER A 783 19.30 -1.86 -3.77
C SER A 783 20.29 -2.14 -2.62
N LEU A 784 20.22 -3.33 -2.01
CA LEU A 784 21.16 -3.73 -0.97
C LEU A 784 22.54 -4.03 -1.55
N LEU A 785 22.63 -4.69 -2.71
CA LEU A 785 23.90 -4.90 -3.42
C LEU A 785 24.59 -3.57 -3.78
N LEU A 786 23.84 -2.62 -4.36
CA LEU A 786 24.34 -1.26 -4.67
C LEU A 786 24.79 -0.49 -3.41
N PHE A 787 24.09 -0.69 -2.28
CA PHE A 787 24.49 -0.12 -0.99
C PHE A 787 25.85 -0.65 -0.50
N PHE A 788 26.15 -1.94 -0.71
CA PHE A 788 27.48 -2.50 -0.42
C PHE A 788 28.56 -1.96 -1.37
N CYS A 789 28.29 -1.87 -2.67
CA CYS A 789 29.23 -1.24 -3.62
C CYS A 789 29.62 0.18 -3.17
N GLY A 790 28.63 1.04 -2.89
CA GLY A 790 28.88 2.39 -2.40
C GLY A 790 29.61 2.42 -1.05
N MET A 791 29.35 1.43 -0.18
CA MET A 791 29.94 1.39 1.16
C MET A 791 31.40 0.99 1.12
N PHE A 792 31.76 -0.03 0.34
CA PHE A 792 33.17 -0.42 0.21
C PHE A 792 34.02 0.72 -0.34
N ILE A 793 33.53 1.42 -1.38
CA ILE A 793 34.18 2.61 -1.95
C ILE A 793 34.30 3.72 -0.90
N THR A 794 33.22 4.02 -0.17
CA THR A 794 33.19 5.08 0.84
C THR A 794 34.15 4.77 2.00
N VAL A 795 34.24 3.51 2.43
CA VAL A 795 35.08 3.10 3.57
C VAL A 795 36.55 2.94 3.17
N ASP A 796 36.88 2.46 1.98
CA ASP A 796 38.26 2.50 1.45
C ASP A 796 38.76 3.95 1.31
N GLY A 797 37.95 4.82 0.68
CA GLY A 797 38.26 6.24 0.60
C GLY A 797 38.44 6.90 1.98
N PHE A 798 37.53 6.63 2.93
CA PHE A 798 37.64 7.18 4.28
C PHE A 798 38.86 6.61 5.03
N ASN A 799 39.22 5.34 4.84
CA ASN A 799 40.46 4.77 5.37
C ASN A 799 41.71 5.50 4.84
N LYS A 800 41.74 5.82 3.54
CA LYS A 800 42.83 6.56 2.88
C LYS A 800 42.99 8.01 3.35
N THR A 801 41.98 8.61 4.01
CA THR A 801 42.12 9.93 4.65
C THR A 801 43.05 9.93 5.88
N GLY A 802 43.37 8.76 6.44
CA GLY A 802 44.13 8.63 7.68
C GLY A 802 43.38 9.01 8.96
N ILE A 803 42.17 9.57 8.87
CA ILE A 803 41.34 9.91 10.04
C ILE A 803 41.06 8.67 10.92
N PRO A 804 40.66 7.49 10.36
CA PRO A 804 40.45 6.29 11.17
C PRO A 804 41.74 5.75 11.82
N SER A 805 42.92 6.01 11.23
CA SER A 805 44.20 5.61 11.84
C SER A 805 44.54 6.44 13.07
N LYS A 806 44.38 7.77 13.02
CA LYS A 806 44.58 8.65 14.19
C LYS A 806 43.62 8.34 15.35
N ILE A 807 42.39 7.94 15.02
CA ILE A 807 41.40 7.47 16.02
C ILE A 807 41.89 6.16 16.63
N TRP A 808 42.39 5.21 15.84
CA TRP A 808 42.95 3.95 16.34
C TRP A 808 44.19 4.17 17.22
N GLU A 809 45.15 4.99 16.80
CA GLU A 809 46.40 5.31 17.53
C GLU A 809 46.13 5.84 18.95
N PHE A 810 45.05 6.59 19.16
CA PHE A 810 44.62 7.07 20.49
C PHE A 810 44.01 5.98 21.38
N MET A 811 43.38 4.98 20.76
CA MET A 811 42.52 4.00 21.43
C MET A 811 43.24 2.67 21.69
N GLU A 812 44.15 2.27 20.80
CA GLU A 812 44.92 1.04 20.82
C GLU A 812 45.58 0.73 22.18
N PRO A 813 46.29 1.66 22.85
CA PRO A 813 46.90 1.40 24.17
C PRO A 813 45.91 1.00 25.26
N HIS A 814 44.61 1.30 25.07
CA HIS A 814 43.53 1.02 26.00
C HIS A 814 42.67 -0.18 25.58
N SER A 815 42.89 -0.75 24.39
CA SER A 815 42.01 -1.75 23.77
C SER A 815 42.71 -3.08 23.39
N HIS A 816 43.92 -3.34 23.90
CA HIS A 816 44.60 -4.61 23.69
C HIS A 816 43.79 -5.81 24.25
N ILE A 817 43.69 -6.89 23.48
CA ILE A 817 42.80 -8.03 23.80
C ILE A 817 43.43 -9.11 24.70
N ASP A 818 44.71 -8.94 25.05
CA ASP A 818 45.43 -9.79 26.00
C ASP A 818 44.85 -9.69 27.42
N HIS A 819 44.20 -8.58 27.76
CA HIS A 819 43.62 -8.31 29.08
C HIS A 819 42.11 -8.03 29.01
N ALA A 820 41.37 -8.46 30.05
CA ALA A 820 39.91 -8.35 30.08
C ALA A 820 39.40 -6.89 30.06
N SER A 821 40.19 -5.95 30.59
CA SER A 821 39.94 -4.50 30.51
C SER A 821 39.95 -3.99 29.07
N GLY A 822 40.96 -4.34 28.27
CA GLY A 822 41.07 -3.89 26.89
C GLY A 822 40.03 -4.53 25.96
N ILE A 823 39.66 -5.80 26.20
CA ILE A 823 38.49 -6.42 25.55
C ILE A 823 37.21 -5.62 25.87
N ALA A 824 37.01 -5.19 27.12
CA ALA A 824 35.82 -4.42 27.52
C ALA A 824 35.80 -3.01 26.88
N VAL A 825 36.94 -2.32 26.82
CA VAL A 825 37.08 -1.03 26.11
C VAL A 825 36.80 -1.21 24.62
N LEU A 826 37.41 -2.20 23.97
CA LEU A 826 37.17 -2.51 22.56
C LEU A 826 35.70 -2.81 22.29
N SER A 827 35.05 -3.55 23.19
CA SER A 827 33.64 -3.92 23.05
C SER A 827 32.71 -2.71 23.20
N LEU A 828 32.99 -1.79 24.13
CA LEU A 828 32.27 -0.53 24.27
C LEU A 828 32.40 0.34 23.02
N VAL A 829 33.61 0.41 22.45
CA VAL A 829 33.92 1.16 21.23
C VAL A 829 33.14 0.60 20.03
N VAL A 830 33.18 -0.71 19.81
CA VAL A 830 32.43 -1.37 18.72
C VAL A 830 30.93 -1.20 18.93
N LEU A 831 30.42 -1.26 20.17
CA LEU A 831 29.01 -1.05 20.49
C LEU A 831 28.51 0.36 20.13
N VAL A 832 29.27 1.38 20.50
CA VAL A 832 28.96 2.79 20.18
C VAL A 832 29.02 3.02 18.67
N LEU A 833 30.12 2.64 18.02
CA LEU A 833 30.30 2.84 16.58
C LEU A 833 29.26 2.07 15.76
N SER A 834 28.88 0.85 16.16
CA SER A 834 27.82 0.08 15.45
C SER A 834 26.46 0.78 15.51
N ASN A 835 26.15 1.54 16.57
CA ASN A 835 24.92 2.33 16.67
C ASN A 835 24.99 3.72 16.01
N VAL A 836 26.19 4.24 15.72
CA VAL A 836 26.40 5.56 15.08
C VAL A 836 26.64 5.44 13.58
N ALA A 837 27.49 4.49 13.16
CA ALA A 837 27.95 4.29 11.79
C ALA A 837 27.35 3.02 11.13
N SER A 838 26.49 2.28 11.83
CA SER A 838 26.05 0.90 11.48
C SER A 838 27.14 -0.17 11.62
N ASN A 839 26.71 -1.42 11.74
CA ASN A 839 27.58 -2.58 11.99
C ASN A 839 28.64 -2.78 10.89
N VAL A 840 28.25 -2.73 9.61
CA VAL A 840 29.17 -3.04 8.50
C VAL A 840 30.29 -1.99 8.34
N PRO A 841 30.04 -0.66 8.31
CA PRO A 841 31.13 0.32 8.29
C PRO A 841 32.04 0.22 9.51
N THR A 842 31.48 -0.06 10.70
CA THR A 842 32.27 -0.28 11.93
C THR A 842 33.25 -1.44 11.77
N VAL A 843 32.80 -2.56 11.20
CA VAL A 843 33.66 -3.71 10.89
C VAL A 843 34.72 -3.37 9.84
N LEU A 844 34.35 -2.71 8.74
CA LEU A 844 35.28 -2.34 7.66
C LEU A 844 36.34 -1.31 8.09
N LEU A 845 36.04 -0.47 9.09
CA LEU A 845 36.97 0.54 9.63
C LEU A 845 37.90 -0.03 10.72
N LEU A 846 37.39 -0.90 11.59
CA LEU A 846 38.17 -1.39 12.74
C LEU A 846 38.83 -2.76 12.48
N GLY A 847 38.22 -3.64 11.70
CA GLY A 847 38.59 -5.06 11.62
C GLY A 847 40.07 -5.32 11.31
N ALA A 848 40.59 -4.71 10.25
CA ALA A 848 42.00 -4.86 9.88
C ALA A 848 42.98 -4.30 10.93
N ARG A 849 42.59 -3.26 11.68
CA ARG A 849 43.42 -2.63 12.72
C ARG A 849 43.41 -3.46 14.00
N ILE A 850 42.23 -3.90 14.44
CA ILE A 850 42.04 -4.88 15.52
C ILE A 850 42.86 -6.15 15.25
N ALA A 851 42.79 -6.69 14.02
CA ALA A 851 43.53 -7.87 13.63
C ALA A 851 45.05 -7.66 13.68
N ALA A 852 45.56 -6.56 13.12
CA ALA A 852 46.99 -6.24 13.15
C ALA A 852 47.53 -6.10 14.59
N SER A 853 46.81 -5.36 15.45
CA SER A 853 47.14 -5.17 16.87
C SER A 853 47.06 -6.47 17.70
N SER A 854 46.27 -7.45 17.25
CA SER A 854 46.14 -8.76 17.88
C SER A 854 47.17 -9.77 17.37
N ALA A 855 47.59 -9.65 16.10
CA ALA A 855 48.56 -10.54 15.47
C ALA A 855 49.99 -10.37 16.02
N THR A 856 50.32 -9.20 16.56
CA THR A 856 51.57 -8.97 17.33
C THR A 856 51.63 -9.77 18.63
N VAL A 857 50.47 -10.15 19.18
CA VAL A 857 50.36 -11.03 20.36
C VAL A 857 50.34 -12.50 19.93
N SER A 858 49.43 -12.89 19.02
CA SER A 858 49.37 -14.25 18.47
C SER A 858 48.43 -14.39 17.27
N LEU A 859 48.76 -15.30 16.34
CA LEU A 859 47.85 -15.79 15.30
C LEU A 859 46.57 -16.47 15.85
N THR A 860 46.54 -16.84 17.14
CA THR A 860 45.32 -17.32 17.80
C THR A 860 44.46 -16.16 18.30
N GLU A 861 45.09 -15.14 18.89
CA GLU A 861 44.40 -13.96 19.41
C GLU A 861 43.86 -13.08 18.27
N GLU A 862 44.56 -12.97 17.13
CA GLU A 862 44.04 -12.42 15.87
C GLU A 862 42.65 -12.99 15.51
N LYS A 863 42.48 -14.30 15.59
CA LYS A 863 41.22 -14.99 15.24
C LYS A 863 40.14 -14.75 16.28
N LYS A 864 40.49 -14.72 17.57
CA LYS A 864 39.58 -14.32 18.63
C LYS A 864 39.11 -12.87 18.47
N ALA A 865 40.00 -11.96 18.07
CA ALA A 865 39.68 -10.56 17.82
C ALA A 865 38.58 -10.40 16.74
N TRP A 866 38.68 -11.16 15.66
CA TRP A 866 37.65 -11.22 14.62
C TRP A 866 36.31 -11.80 15.11
N LEU A 867 36.33 -12.86 15.93
CA LEU A 867 35.10 -13.45 16.49
C LEU A 867 34.45 -12.54 17.55
N ILE A 868 35.26 -11.84 18.37
CA ILE A 868 34.81 -10.79 19.29
C ILE A 868 34.15 -9.65 18.51
N LEU A 869 34.78 -9.18 17.42
CA LEU A 869 34.21 -8.14 16.56
C LEU A 869 32.88 -8.58 15.94
N ALA A 870 32.77 -9.83 15.46
CA ALA A 870 31.53 -10.39 14.91
C ALA A 870 30.40 -10.43 15.94
N TRP A 871 30.70 -10.93 17.15
CA TRP A 871 29.76 -10.99 18.26
C TRP A 871 29.30 -9.59 18.70
N VAL A 872 30.25 -8.71 19.04
CA VAL A 872 29.93 -7.39 19.58
C VAL A 872 29.23 -6.51 18.55
N SER A 873 29.75 -6.41 17.31
CA SER A 873 29.10 -5.55 16.29
C SER A 873 27.69 -6.02 15.93
N THR A 874 27.45 -7.34 15.94
CA THR A 874 26.12 -7.90 15.68
C THR A 874 25.16 -7.69 16.85
N VAL A 875 25.56 -8.05 18.08
CA VAL A 875 24.68 -7.94 19.26
C VAL A 875 24.47 -6.48 19.66
N ALA A 876 25.42 -5.57 19.39
CA ALA A 876 25.26 -4.13 19.58
C ALA A 876 24.05 -3.55 18.83
N GLY A 877 23.62 -4.21 17.74
CA GLY A 877 22.41 -3.85 17.01
C GLY A 877 21.11 -3.96 17.82
N ASN A 878 21.12 -4.61 18.99
CA ASN A 878 19.98 -4.67 19.92
C ASN A 878 19.80 -3.39 20.75
N LEU A 879 20.82 -2.54 20.88
CA LEU A 879 20.86 -1.43 21.83
C LEU A 879 19.69 -0.45 21.64
N SER A 880 19.38 -0.12 20.39
CA SER A 880 18.39 0.88 20.00
C SER A 880 17.54 0.39 18.82
N LEU A 881 16.35 0.98 18.63
CA LEU A 881 15.47 0.64 17.50
C LEU A 881 16.13 0.89 16.12
N LEU A 882 17.09 1.83 16.06
CA LEU A 882 17.83 2.18 14.85
C LEU A 882 19.11 1.35 14.67
N GLY A 883 19.56 0.63 15.71
CA GLY A 883 20.87 -0.04 15.75
C GLY A 883 21.03 -1.23 14.80
N SER A 884 19.95 -1.76 14.22
CA SER A 884 20.02 -2.80 13.20
C SER A 884 18.85 -2.74 12.21
N ALA A 885 19.09 -3.29 11.01
CA ALA A 885 18.03 -3.48 10.01
C ALA A 885 16.91 -4.39 10.55
N ALA A 886 17.26 -5.44 11.31
CA ALA A 886 16.33 -6.35 11.96
C ALA A 886 15.28 -5.63 12.83
N ASN A 887 15.71 -4.72 13.72
CA ASN A 887 14.81 -3.97 14.60
C ASN A 887 13.83 -3.10 13.80
N LEU A 888 14.33 -2.42 12.77
CA LEU A 888 13.53 -1.61 11.84
C LEU A 888 12.55 -2.48 11.03
N ILE A 889 12.97 -3.65 10.58
CA ILE A 889 12.14 -4.60 9.82
C ILE A 889 11.00 -5.14 10.69
N VAL A 890 11.29 -5.60 11.91
CA VAL A 890 10.25 -6.08 12.84
C VAL A 890 9.28 -4.96 13.18
N CYS A 891 9.77 -3.74 13.43
CA CYS A 891 8.91 -2.59 13.68
C CYS A 891 8.02 -2.23 12.48
N GLU A 892 8.59 -2.16 11.27
CA GLU A 892 7.87 -1.77 10.06
C GLU A 892 6.89 -2.85 9.61
N GLN A 893 7.26 -4.13 9.69
CA GLN A 893 6.34 -5.23 9.38
C GLN A 893 5.25 -5.37 10.45
N ALA A 894 5.56 -5.12 11.73
CA ALA A 894 4.54 -5.10 12.77
C ALA A 894 3.54 -3.95 12.56
N ARG A 895 3.99 -2.81 12.01
CA ARG A 895 3.15 -1.66 11.64
C ARG A 895 2.34 -1.87 10.35
N ARG A 896 2.85 -2.66 9.39
CA ARG A 896 2.20 -2.99 8.11
C ARG A 896 1.21 -4.16 8.19
N ALA A 897 1.41 -5.07 9.14
CA ALA A 897 0.55 -6.23 9.31
C ALA A 897 -0.91 -5.83 9.52
N GLN A 898 -1.84 -6.71 9.12
CA GLN A 898 -3.29 -6.49 9.11
C GLN A 898 -3.89 -6.07 10.46
N PHE A 899 -3.17 -6.27 11.57
CA PHE A 899 -3.55 -5.93 12.95
C PHE A 899 -2.41 -5.12 13.60
N GLY A 900 -2.06 -3.99 12.98
CA GLY A 900 -0.78 -3.31 13.15
C GLY A 900 -0.45 -2.89 14.59
N TYR A 901 0.82 -3.09 14.99
CA TYR A 901 1.38 -2.65 16.27
C TYR A 901 2.63 -1.79 16.06
N THR A 902 2.66 -0.62 16.69
CA THR A 902 3.78 0.34 16.60
C THR A 902 4.75 0.18 17.77
N LEU A 903 5.93 -0.40 17.50
CA LEU A 903 7.02 -0.48 18.47
C LEU A 903 7.78 0.85 18.55
N THR A 904 7.58 1.63 19.62
CA THR A 904 8.23 2.95 19.76
C THR A 904 9.71 2.84 20.15
N PHE A 905 10.52 3.82 19.71
CA PHE A 905 11.96 3.90 20.03
C PHE A 905 12.24 3.73 21.53
N TRP A 906 11.49 4.44 22.39
CA TRP A 906 11.64 4.38 23.84
C TRP A 906 11.24 3.03 24.44
N ASN A 907 10.24 2.34 23.87
CA ASN A 907 9.84 1.02 24.33
C ASN A 907 10.84 -0.08 23.91
N HIS A 908 11.54 0.11 22.78
CA HIS A 908 12.72 -0.71 22.45
C HIS A 908 13.89 -0.41 23.38
N LEU A 909 14.28 0.87 23.53
CA LEU A 909 15.48 1.30 24.27
C LEU A 909 15.51 0.82 25.72
N LYS A 910 14.36 0.84 26.42
CA LYS A 910 14.20 0.34 27.81
C LYS A 910 14.67 -1.11 27.99
N PHE A 911 14.54 -1.94 26.96
CA PHE A 911 14.99 -3.33 26.92
C PHE A 911 16.36 -3.47 26.23
N GLY A 912 16.54 -2.77 25.12
CA GLY A 912 17.72 -2.85 24.27
C GLY A 912 19.01 -2.51 25.03
N VAL A 913 19.01 -1.43 25.83
CA VAL A 913 20.19 -1.02 26.61
C VAL A 913 20.64 -2.11 27.61
N PRO A 914 19.81 -2.56 28.58
CA PRO A 914 20.24 -3.58 29.53
C PRO A 914 20.51 -4.94 28.87
N SER A 915 19.67 -5.39 27.93
CA SER A 915 19.88 -6.71 27.29
C SER A 915 21.18 -6.75 26.49
N THR A 916 21.46 -5.73 25.68
CA THR A 916 22.67 -5.68 24.84
C THR A 916 23.95 -5.73 25.66
N ILE A 917 24.03 -4.94 26.74
CA ILE A 917 25.21 -4.88 27.62
C ILE A 917 25.43 -6.23 28.31
N ILE A 918 24.36 -6.84 28.85
CA ILE A 918 24.45 -8.12 29.58
C ILE A 918 24.82 -9.27 28.63
N VAL A 919 24.17 -9.37 27.46
CA VAL A 919 24.43 -10.44 26.49
C VAL A 919 25.85 -10.31 25.92
N ILE A 920 26.33 -9.10 25.60
CA ILE A 920 27.72 -8.91 25.17
C ILE A 920 28.69 -9.34 26.28
N ALA A 921 28.52 -8.85 27.51
CA ALA A 921 29.41 -9.15 28.63
C ALA A 921 29.50 -10.66 28.95
N ILE A 922 28.42 -11.41 28.78
CA ILE A 922 28.40 -12.87 29.00
C ILE A 922 28.98 -13.65 27.82
N GLY A 923 28.81 -13.17 26.58
CA GLY A 923 29.37 -13.82 25.40
C GLY A 923 30.89 -13.66 25.25
N LEU A 924 31.47 -12.55 25.72
CA LEU A 924 32.90 -12.26 25.57
C LEU A 924 33.83 -13.33 26.21
N PRO A 925 33.62 -13.80 27.46
CA PRO A 925 34.37 -14.93 28.02
C PRO A 925 34.24 -16.22 27.19
N LEU A 926 33.06 -16.49 26.62
CA LEU A 926 32.74 -17.70 25.87
C LEU A 926 33.34 -17.75 24.45
N ILE A 927 33.93 -16.64 23.98
CA ILE A 927 34.70 -16.53 22.74
C ILE A 927 36.22 -16.47 23.02
N ARG A 928 36.59 -16.14 24.26
CA ARG A 928 37.99 -15.98 24.71
C ARG A 928 38.64 -17.29 25.16
N GLY A 929 37.86 -18.15 25.83
CA GLY A 929 38.28 -19.47 26.35
C GLY A 929 38.16 -20.57 25.31
#